data_AF-A0A936PMK7-F1
#
_entry.id   AF-A0A936PMK7-F1
#
_cell.length_a   1.000
_cell.length_b   1.000
_cell.length_c   1.000
_cell.angle_alpha   90.00
_cell.angle_beta   90.00
_cell.angle_gamma   90.00
#
_symmetry.space_group_name_H-M   'P 1'
#
loop_
_entity.id
_entity.type
_entity.pdbx_description
1 polymer ?
#
loop_
_entity_poly.entity_id
_entity_poly.type
_entity_poly.pdbx_seq_one_letter_code
_entity_poly.pdbx_strand_id
1 'polypeptide(L)'
;MKNTLTLLFMILIPAALFSQAPEYSWRYYRPGNTGIQGDNATSLWVDQNGDPYIAANTGNWGEGGFARFSQAENRWINYSNVDYSILGSFDNAEVQILDIVEDYDHNLWMGNFTGALKFNPQQGISSVEKFDAGNSSLQGFTFDVDLAPDSTLWFTSGGLVRYNPGSKQWSTWEGSNIRIAVQPKPDGSYLVWSADTYFGYVFTFNSTTEEYTYYTPEAIGDIAGLPGKDCVDDAGNFWALRMSVDGNWETLEYQRPDGVWVYPTPPYENISFYIDAFRAYGNGKALLVTTTGETWQFDGTTWHNYGTWRPGEFTSSVDTDEQGNVWVCGTGGAARRDVSSGEWQRYRITNTSQIDYFVEDLSLDNQGNVWMTGNAGSGVGGFQMFDGTRWTGFNEYNYGLGFPFPYQADNTQAICYRPSNGDVVFNPTFNGIHSWDGADFHPLEDQLSASKGFVEDSQGRMWSLGEYYNIRYFDESVPEWITMPITGWGLLIKKDPTLPGTIWAQTDYEILRTDGVNSLSLPIENFPGSAAWFTGLAIDNDGIVWTGTWSQFTSTGSTLIRYDSNTGLYRTWSYDEGWPFPGEHVRPMAFSPDGKLWMQYDSEYPSTDAGILAYDGVNIELFPSAPGGFPQWGGLPNSNIKDIKIRETDGGYELWMSCKGRGIAVLDVVTDPVGVTAQPFTQPENTMSVWPNPATSETVIGFDNKQSGSVKLVIYDLQGRLVKELLNRHMDAGRQAANWDLTNQAGSRVGTGIYVAKMSGGNETRQVKIVVK
;
A
#
# COMPACT_ATOMS: atom_id res chain seq x y z
N MET A 1 22.64 45.15 57.84
CA MET A 1 22.11 43.79 57.65
C MET A 1 22.13 43.51 56.17
N LYS A 2 22.81 42.43 55.79
CA LYS A 2 23.19 42.05 54.43
C LYS A 2 22.02 41.34 53.75
N ASN A 3 21.58 41.81 52.58
CA ASN A 3 20.76 41.03 51.66
C ASN A 3 21.69 40.48 50.57
N THR A 4 21.91 39.18 50.63
CA THR A 4 22.74 38.42 49.69
C THR A 4 21.92 38.14 48.44
N LEU A 5 22.29 38.74 47.30
CA LEU A 5 21.84 38.29 45.98
C LEU A 5 22.58 36.99 45.64
N THR A 6 21.87 35.87 45.59
CA THR A 6 22.40 34.62 45.06
C THR A 6 22.23 34.66 43.54
N LEU A 7 23.32 34.88 42.80
CA LEU A 7 23.38 34.68 41.35
C LEU A 7 23.26 33.17 41.08
N LEU A 8 22.16 32.74 40.47
CA LEU A 8 22.03 31.39 39.92
C LEU A 8 22.67 31.40 38.51
N PHE A 9 23.87 30.83 38.37
CA PHE A 9 24.40 30.51 37.04
C PHE A 9 23.60 29.33 36.48
N MET A 10 22.62 29.60 35.61
CA MET A 10 22.09 28.59 34.71
C MET A 10 23.19 28.28 33.68
N ILE A 11 23.83 27.12 33.83
CA ILE A 11 24.68 26.54 32.79
C ILE A 11 23.71 26.03 31.72
N LEU A 12 23.54 26.83 30.65
CA LEU A 12 22.96 26.36 29.40
C LEU A 12 23.91 25.31 28.82
N ILE A 13 23.54 24.04 28.93
CA ILE A 13 24.17 22.96 28.17
C ILE A 13 23.75 23.17 26.71
N PRO A 14 24.66 23.37 25.75
CA PRO A 14 24.28 23.40 24.35
C PRO A 14 23.81 21.98 23.98
N ALA A 15 22.55 21.85 23.56
CA ALA A 15 22.06 20.63 22.94
C ALA A 15 22.86 20.43 21.65
N ALA A 16 23.68 19.39 21.60
CA ALA A 16 24.34 18.98 20.37
C ALA A 16 23.26 18.44 19.41
N LEU A 17 22.99 19.18 18.33
CA LEU A 17 22.29 18.63 17.17
C LEU A 17 23.29 17.70 16.46
N PHE A 18 23.13 16.40 16.65
CA PHE A 18 23.72 15.41 15.76
C PHE A 18 22.99 15.53 14.41
N SER A 19 23.70 15.58 13.27
CA SER A 19 23.04 15.24 12.00
C SER A 19 22.73 13.75 12.12
N GLN A 20 21.47 13.45 12.38
CA GLN A 20 20.98 12.09 12.45
C GLN A 20 21.19 11.46 11.06
N ALA A 21 21.56 10.18 11.01
CA ALA A 21 21.51 9.46 9.74
C ALA A 21 20.08 9.60 9.18
N PRO A 22 19.91 9.72 7.85
CA PRO A 22 18.60 9.88 7.27
C PRO A 22 17.68 8.75 7.75
N GLU A 23 16.48 9.12 8.15
CA GLU A 23 15.45 8.15 8.53
C GLU A 23 14.68 7.76 7.27
N TYR A 24 14.51 6.45 7.10
CA TYR A 24 13.85 5.87 5.94
C TYR A 24 12.53 5.24 6.37
N SER A 25 11.44 5.57 5.67
CA SER A 25 10.17 4.87 5.83
C SER A 25 9.53 4.56 4.48
N TRP A 26 8.80 3.45 4.41
CA TRP A 26 8.19 2.98 3.18
C TRP A 26 6.67 3.13 3.22
N ARG A 27 6.10 3.55 2.09
CA ARG A 27 4.66 3.51 1.81
C ARG A 27 4.43 2.78 0.49
N TYR A 28 3.27 2.14 0.36
CA TYR A 28 2.88 1.43 -0.85
C TYR A 28 1.51 1.92 -1.29
N TYR A 29 1.34 2.13 -2.59
CA TYR A 29 0.03 2.41 -3.17
C TYR A 29 -0.26 1.38 -4.25
N ARG A 30 -1.38 0.69 -4.07
CA ARG A 30 -1.86 -0.40 -4.91
C ARG A 30 -3.39 -0.34 -4.99
N PRO A 31 -4.00 -0.99 -5.99
CA PRO A 31 -5.46 -1.07 -6.07
C PRO A 31 -6.12 -1.51 -4.77
N GLY A 32 -5.50 -2.45 -4.05
CA GLY A 32 -6.02 -3.00 -2.81
C GLY A 32 -5.97 -2.09 -1.57
N ASN A 33 -5.27 -0.94 -1.58
CA ASN A 33 -5.06 -0.14 -0.36
C ASN A 33 -5.21 1.39 -0.52
N THR A 34 -5.81 1.86 -1.61
CA THR A 34 -5.85 3.29 -1.98
C THR A 34 -7.25 3.90 -2.04
N GLY A 35 -8.30 3.09 -1.91
CA GLY A 35 -9.70 3.52 -2.01
C GLY A 35 -10.61 2.43 -1.51
N ILE A 36 -11.64 2.04 -2.27
CA ILE A 36 -12.25 0.74 -1.99
C ILE A 36 -11.20 -0.37 -2.19
N GLN A 37 -11.14 -1.33 -1.27
CA GLN A 37 -10.11 -2.39 -1.25
C GLN A 37 -10.19 -3.32 -2.46
N GLY A 38 -11.32 -3.31 -3.16
CA GLY A 38 -11.43 -3.93 -4.46
C GLY A 38 -12.87 -4.00 -4.96
N ASP A 39 -13.02 -4.63 -6.12
CA ASP A 39 -14.32 -4.80 -6.76
C ASP A 39 -15.06 -6.05 -6.26
N ASN A 40 -14.42 -6.96 -5.53
CA ASN A 40 -15.11 -8.06 -4.86
C ASN A 40 -15.40 -7.66 -3.41
N ALA A 41 -16.49 -6.91 -3.20
CA ALA A 41 -16.93 -6.48 -1.87
C ALA A 41 -17.91 -7.49 -1.27
N THR A 42 -17.68 -7.89 -0.03
CA THR A 42 -18.31 -9.10 0.57
C THR A 42 -19.15 -8.80 1.80
N SER A 43 -18.83 -7.72 2.51
CA SER A 43 -19.58 -7.27 3.68
C SER A 43 -19.45 -5.77 3.84
N LEU A 44 -20.41 -5.18 4.55
CA LEU A 44 -20.38 -3.79 4.93
C LEU A 44 -21.12 -3.61 6.26
N TRP A 45 -20.71 -2.60 7.02
CA TRP A 45 -21.35 -2.14 8.25
C TRP A 45 -21.30 -0.62 8.26
N VAL A 46 -22.38 0.05 8.64
CA VAL A 46 -22.46 1.51 8.67
C VAL A 46 -22.44 2.01 10.12
N ASP A 47 -21.51 2.93 10.41
CA ASP A 47 -21.38 3.47 11.77
C ASP A 47 -22.48 4.50 12.09
N GLN A 48 -22.54 4.93 13.35
CA GLN A 48 -23.48 5.96 13.83
C GLN A 48 -23.35 7.33 13.14
N ASN A 49 -22.23 7.61 12.47
CA ASN A 49 -22.04 8.84 11.68
C ASN A 49 -22.47 8.65 10.21
N GLY A 50 -22.89 7.44 9.84
CA GLY A 50 -23.22 7.05 8.47
C GLY A 50 -22.00 6.65 7.63
N ASP A 51 -20.79 6.60 8.22
CA ASP A 51 -19.57 6.22 7.51
C ASP A 51 -19.54 4.68 7.35
N PRO A 52 -19.51 4.15 6.12
CA PRO A 52 -19.49 2.70 5.90
C PRO A 52 -18.08 2.14 6.07
N TYR A 53 -17.99 1.00 6.74
CA TYR A 53 -16.88 0.08 6.72
C TYR A 53 -17.18 -1.01 5.72
N ILE A 54 -16.42 -1.07 4.62
CA ILE A 54 -16.66 -2.01 3.52
C ILE A 54 -15.47 -2.94 3.41
N ALA A 55 -15.73 -4.24 3.50
CA ALA A 55 -14.72 -5.25 3.20
C ALA A 55 -14.72 -5.59 1.71
N ALA A 56 -13.54 -5.58 1.10
CA ALA A 56 -13.38 -5.96 -0.30
C ALA A 56 -11.97 -6.47 -0.60
N ASN A 57 -11.83 -7.09 -1.78
CA ASN A 57 -10.56 -7.57 -2.29
C ASN A 57 -10.48 -7.42 -3.82
N THR A 58 -9.26 -7.45 -4.35
CA THR A 58 -8.97 -7.35 -5.79
C THR A 58 -9.12 -8.68 -6.53
N GLY A 59 -9.52 -9.76 -5.85
CA GLY A 59 -9.66 -11.10 -6.40
C GLY A 59 -8.31 -11.82 -6.50
N ASN A 60 -7.80 -11.99 -7.73
CA ASN A 60 -6.72 -12.93 -8.06
C ASN A 60 -5.38 -12.66 -7.34
N TRP A 61 -5.11 -11.44 -6.89
CA TRP A 61 -3.87 -11.09 -6.18
C TRP A 61 -4.00 -11.22 -4.67
N GLY A 62 -5.20 -11.49 -4.14
CA GLY A 62 -5.42 -11.65 -2.70
C GLY A 62 -5.21 -10.36 -1.89
N GLU A 63 -5.04 -9.20 -2.53
CA GLU A 63 -4.99 -7.91 -1.84
C GLU A 63 -6.40 -7.49 -1.43
N GLY A 64 -6.55 -7.03 -0.19
CA GLY A 64 -7.84 -6.63 0.33
C GLY A 64 -7.81 -6.31 1.82
N GLY A 65 -8.98 -6.40 2.45
CA GLY A 65 -9.20 -6.00 3.83
C GLY A 65 -10.51 -5.26 3.92
N PHE A 66 -10.51 -4.19 4.69
CA PHE A 66 -11.66 -3.31 4.80
C PHE A 66 -11.23 -1.85 4.77
N ALA A 67 -12.14 -0.98 4.37
CA ALA A 67 -11.91 0.45 4.36
C ALA A 67 -13.14 1.19 4.90
N ARG A 68 -12.88 2.27 5.64
CA ARG A 68 -13.91 3.23 6.01
C ARG A 68 -13.97 4.33 4.98
N PHE A 69 -15.15 4.65 4.45
CA PHE A 69 -15.34 5.91 3.73
C PHE A 69 -15.76 6.99 4.71
N SER A 70 -14.87 7.95 5.00
CA SER A 70 -15.24 9.08 5.83
C SER A 70 -15.94 10.14 4.99
N GLN A 71 -17.25 10.30 5.19
CA GLN A 71 -18.04 11.27 4.43
C GLN A 71 -17.64 12.71 4.77
N ALA A 72 -17.32 12.98 6.04
CA ALA A 72 -16.90 14.29 6.51
C ALA A 72 -15.57 14.76 5.87
N GLU A 73 -14.65 13.83 5.65
CA GLU A 73 -13.33 14.10 5.05
C GLU A 73 -13.32 13.82 3.53
N ASN A 74 -14.40 13.25 3.00
CA ASN A 74 -14.52 12.76 1.62
C ASN A 74 -13.31 11.92 1.17
N ARG A 75 -12.90 10.96 2.02
CA ARG A 75 -11.76 10.08 1.74
C ARG A 75 -11.94 8.67 2.29
N TRP A 76 -11.18 7.74 1.72
CA TRP A 76 -11.07 6.37 2.20
C TRP A 76 -9.96 6.26 3.25
N ILE A 77 -10.21 5.44 4.27
CA ILE A 77 -9.23 5.04 5.28
C ILE A 77 -9.09 3.53 5.17
N ASN A 78 -7.91 3.08 4.78
CA ASN A 78 -7.66 1.71 4.36
C ASN A 78 -7.02 0.87 5.47
N TYR A 79 -7.49 -0.36 5.63
CA TYR A 79 -6.92 -1.38 6.50
C TYR A 79 -6.69 -2.64 5.67
N SER A 80 -5.52 -2.71 5.03
CA SER A 80 -5.18 -3.74 4.05
C SER A 80 -4.09 -4.70 4.55
N ASN A 81 -4.07 -5.93 4.03
CA ASN A 81 -2.91 -6.83 4.14
C ASN A 81 -1.65 -6.29 3.45
N VAL A 82 -1.80 -5.33 2.53
CA VAL A 82 -0.68 -4.55 1.94
C VAL A 82 0.04 -3.74 3.01
N ASP A 83 -0.71 -3.13 3.92
CA ASP A 83 -0.18 -2.23 4.94
C ASP A 83 0.13 -2.94 6.26
N TYR A 84 -0.66 -3.98 6.58
CA TYR A 84 -0.67 -4.63 7.89
C TYR A 84 -0.67 -6.14 7.79
N SER A 85 0.48 -6.76 8.10
CA SER A 85 0.67 -8.21 8.05
C SER A 85 -0.24 -9.01 9.01
N ILE A 86 -0.85 -8.36 10.02
CA ILE A 86 -1.82 -9.02 10.91
C ILE A 86 -3.11 -9.42 10.19
N LEU A 87 -3.45 -8.71 9.11
CA LEU A 87 -4.65 -8.96 8.31
C LEU A 87 -4.46 -10.09 7.29
N GLY A 88 -3.21 -10.48 7.03
CA GLY A 88 -2.87 -11.55 6.09
C GLY A 88 -1.52 -11.33 5.43
N SER A 89 -1.11 -12.27 4.58
CA SER A 89 0.04 -12.04 3.69
C SER A 89 -0.36 -11.23 2.47
N PHE A 90 0.63 -10.61 1.83
CA PHE A 90 0.46 -9.69 0.71
C PHE A 90 -0.34 -10.26 -0.47
N ASP A 91 -0.12 -11.54 -0.80
CA ASP A 91 -0.63 -12.19 -2.02
C ASP A 91 -1.65 -13.33 -1.69
N ASN A 92 -2.35 -13.29 -0.55
CA ASN A 92 -3.20 -14.39 -0.10
C ASN A 92 -4.63 -13.97 0.22
N ALA A 93 -5.59 -14.83 -0.14
CA ALA A 93 -7.02 -14.66 0.07
C ALA A 93 -7.50 -14.73 1.54
N GLU A 94 -6.59 -14.82 2.51
CA GLU A 94 -6.93 -14.83 3.95
C GLU A 94 -7.67 -13.56 4.41
N VAL A 95 -7.55 -12.48 3.65
CA VAL A 95 -8.07 -11.15 4.01
C VAL A 95 -9.58 -10.97 3.68
N GLN A 96 -10.25 -12.00 3.16
CA GLN A 96 -11.67 -11.93 2.81
C GLN A 96 -12.55 -11.96 4.06
N ILE A 97 -13.12 -10.80 4.40
CA ILE A 97 -14.08 -10.63 5.50
C ILE A 97 -15.49 -10.82 4.95
N LEU A 98 -16.18 -11.84 5.46
CA LEU A 98 -17.47 -12.28 4.99
C LEU A 98 -18.64 -11.60 5.69
N ASP A 99 -18.43 -11.11 6.92
CA ASP A 99 -19.47 -10.45 7.70
C ASP A 99 -18.87 -9.53 8.76
N ILE A 100 -19.61 -8.52 9.23
CA ILE A 100 -19.17 -7.51 10.20
C ILE A 100 -20.31 -7.19 11.17
N VAL A 101 -20.09 -7.43 12.47
CA VAL A 101 -21.02 -7.06 13.54
C VAL A 101 -20.32 -6.28 14.64
N GLU A 102 -20.96 -5.22 15.15
CA GLU A 102 -20.47 -4.43 16.27
C GLU A 102 -20.93 -5.03 17.62
N ASP A 103 -20.03 -5.14 18.60
CA ASP A 103 -20.36 -5.50 19.97
C ASP A 103 -20.70 -4.28 20.86
N TYR A 104 -21.20 -4.52 22.07
CA TYR A 104 -21.57 -3.44 23.00
C TYR A 104 -20.39 -2.59 23.50
N ASP A 105 -19.15 -3.02 23.27
CA ASP A 105 -17.91 -2.29 23.59
C ASP A 105 -17.34 -1.56 22.35
N HIS A 106 -18.13 -1.46 21.27
CA HIS A 106 -17.76 -0.86 19.99
C HIS A 106 -16.59 -1.55 19.27
N ASN A 107 -16.41 -2.86 19.48
CA ASN A 107 -15.52 -3.66 18.65
C ASN A 107 -16.32 -4.27 17.49
N LEU A 108 -15.77 -4.15 16.30
CA LEU A 108 -16.22 -4.87 15.12
C LEU A 108 -15.64 -6.28 15.14
N TRP A 109 -16.51 -7.27 15.13
CA TRP A 109 -16.21 -8.67 14.92
C TRP A 109 -16.48 -9.04 13.47
N MET A 110 -15.48 -9.65 12.85
CA MET A 110 -15.44 -9.82 11.41
C MET A 110 -15.16 -11.28 11.07
N GLY A 111 -16.18 -12.01 10.60
CA GLY A 111 -15.98 -13.37 10.09
C GLY A 111 -15.10 -13.35 8.84
N ASN A 112 -14.10 -14.23 8.76
CA ASN A 112 -13.21 -14.31 7.61
C ASN A 112 -12.89 -15.76 7.20
N PHE A 113 -12.09 -15.93 6.15
CA PHE A 113 -11.74 -17.26 5.62
C PHE A 113 -10.94 -18.13 6.60
N THR A 114 -10.27 -17.52 7.57
CA THR A 114 -9.38 -18.22 8.52
C THR A 114 -9.97 -18.37 9.93
N GLY A 115 -11.13 -17.77 10.18
CA GLY A 115 -11.73 -17.62 11.50
C GLY A 115 -12.37 -16.25 11.61
N ALA A 116 -11.94 -15.40 12.55
CA ALA A 116 -12.47 -14.07 12.72
C ALA A 116 -11.40 -13.04 13.09
N LEU A 117 -11.70 -11.76 12.85
CA LEU A 117 -10.96 -10.62 13.36
C LEU A 117 -11.81 -9.83 14.35
N LYS A 118 -11.17 -9.20 15.32
CA LYS A 118 -11.76 -8.16 16.15
C LYS A 118 -11.00 -6.87 15.91
N PHE A 119 -11.72 -5.76 15.77
CA PHE A 119 -11.14 -4.44 15.51
C PHE A 119 -11.95 -3.36 16.24
N ASN A 120 -11.29 -2.40 16.89
CA ASN A 120 -11.95 -1.26 17.50
C ASN A 120 -11.70 0.02 16.66
N PRO A 121 -12.75 0.59 16.02
CA PRO A 121 -12.66 1.83 15.25
C PRO A 121 -11.98 3.00 15.95
N GLN A 122 -12.19 3.19 17.25
CA GLN A 122 -11.64 4.32 18.00
C GLN A 122 -10.15 4.15 18.31
N GLN A 123 -9.68 2.91 18.44
CA GLN A 123 -8.27 2.58 18.69
C GLN A 123 -7.47 2.36 17.40
N GLY A 124 -8.15 2.16 16.26
CA GLY A 124 -7.53 1.93 14.96
C GLY A 124 -6.79 0.59 14.89
N ILE A 125 -5.88 0.47 13.92
CA ILE A 125 -5.27 -0.81 13.54
C ILE A 125 -4.53 -1.54 14.67
N SER A 126 -4.03 -0.81 15.68
CA SER A 126 -3.36 -1.41 16.85
C SER A 126 -4.27 -2.26 17.73
N SER A 127 -5.60 -2.17 17.54
CA SER A 127 -6.59 -2.97 18.27
C SER A 127 -6.91 -4.32 17.63
N VAL A 128 -6.35 -4.62 16.44
CA VAL A 128 -6.71 -5.85 15.74
C VAL A 128 -6.26 -7.09 16.51
N GLU A 129 -7.20 -8.01 16.73
CA GLU A 129 -6.97 -9.35 17.27
C GLU A 129 -7.44 -10.39 16.24
N LYS A 130 -6.65 -11.47 16.03
CA LYS A 130 -7.00 -12.58 15.12
C LYS A 130 -7.40 -13.82 15.91
N PHE A 131 -8.52 -14.42 15.52
CA PHE A 131 -9.05 -15.67 16.05
C PHE A 131 -9.04 -16.72 14.93
N ASP A 132 -8.13 -17.68 14.99
CA ASP A 132 -8.03 -18.77 14.01
C ASP A 132 -8.11 -20.14 14.71
N ALA A 133 -8.01 -21.23 13.95
CA ALA A 133 -8.07 -22.59 14.49
C ALA A 133 -6.96 -22.91 15.54
N GLY A 134 -5.92 -22.07 15.63
CA GLY A 134 -4.83 -22.22 16.61
C GLY A 134 -5.15 -21.63 17.98
N ASN A 135 -6.10 -20.69 18.09
CA ASN A 135 -6.42 -20.00 19.34
C ASN A 135 -7.93 -19.85 19.66
N SER A 136 -8.79 -20.37 18.78
CA SER A 136 -10.25 -20.35 18.93
C SER A 136 -10.86 -21.71 18.55
N SER A 137 -12.19 -21.83 18.67
CA SER A 137 -12.93 -23.00 18.16
C SER A 137 -13.47 -22.82 16.75
N LEU A 138 -13.08 -21.74 16.05
CA LEU A 138 -13.45 -21.50 14.65
C LEU A 138 -12.68 -22.47 13.74
N GLN A 139 -13.34 -22.99 12.71
CA GLN A 139 -12.80 -24.02 11.81
C GLN A 139 -12.44 -23.47 10.42
N GLY A 140 -12.08 -22.18 10.33
CA GLY A 140 -11.76 -21.50 9.08
C GLY A 140 -12.92 -20.63 8.62
N PHE A 141 -13.45 -20.89 7.42
CA PHE A 141 -14.50 -20.10 6.78
C PHE A 141 -15.64 -19.74 7.72
N THR A 142 -15.63 -18.50 8.20
CA THR A 142 -16.63 -17.96 9.10
C THR A 142 -17.50 -17.01 8.33
N PHE A 143 -18.66 -17.49 7.92
CA PHE A 143 -19.52 -16.80 6.95
C PHE A 143 -20.38 -15.69 7.55
N ASP A 144 -20.70 -15.83 8.84
CA ASP A 144 -21.67 -15.00 9.53
C ASP A 144 -21.32 -14.92 11.02
N VAL A 145 -21.57 -13.76 11.62
CA VAL A 145 -21.38 -13.50 13.06
C VAL A 145 -22.58 -12.71 13.58
N ASP A 146 -23.03 -12.98 14.80
CA ASP A 146 -24.08 -12.18 15.42
C ASP A 146 -23.89 -12.05 16.94
N LEU A 147 -24.42 -10.98 17.51
CA LEU A 147 -24.27 -10.59 18.91
C LEU A 147 -25.52 -10.92 19.72
N ALA A 148 -25.34 -11.62 20.83
CA ALA A 148 -26.41 -11.87 21.77
C ALA A 148 -26.53 -10.79 22.87
N PRO A 149 -27.72 -10.60 23.48
CA PRO A 149 -27.95 -9.66 24.58
C PRO A 149 -27.06 -9.84 25.81
N ASP A 150 -26.51 -11.03 26.02
CA ASP A 150 -25.57 -11.34 27.10
C ASP A 150 -24.10 -11.06 26.72
N SER A 151 -23.88 -10.36 25.61
CA SER A 151 -22.57 -10.07 25.02
C SER A 151 -21.81 -11.30 24.50
N THR A 152 -22.45 -12.47 24.41
CA THR A 152 -21.84 -13.60 23.70
C THR A 152 -21.93 -13.38 22.19
N LEU A 153 -20.90 -13.84 21.49
CA LEU A 153 -20.85 -13.80 20.04
C LEU A 153 -21.08 -15.18 19.49
N TRP A 154 -21.83 -15.26 18.41
CA TRP A 154 -22.15 -16.48 17.73
C TRP A 154 -21.68 -16.43 16.29
N PHE A 155 -21.14 -17.55 15.81
CA PHE A 155 -20.50 -17.66 14.50
C PHE A 155 -20.98 -18.91 13.79
N THR A 156 -21.04 -18.86 12.46
CA THR A 156 -21.12 -20.07 11.62
C THR A 156 -19.72 -20.40 11.09
N SER A 157 -19.07 -21.41 11.66
CA SER A 157 -17.69 -21.80 11.33
C SER A 157 -17.44 -23.28 11.64
N GLY A 158 -17.72 -24.16 10.66
CA GLY A 158 -17.70 -25.61 10.87
C GLY A 158 -18.84 -26.11 11.75
N GLY A 159 -19.97 -25.40 11.75
CA GLY A 159 -21.09 -25.54 12.67
C GLY A 159 -21.37 -24.26 13.43
N LEU A 160 -22.18 -24.37 14.49
CA LEU A 160 -22.53 -23.24 15.34
C LEU A 160 -21.48 -23.07 16.45
N VAL A 161 -20.86 -21.91 16.53
CA VAL A 161 -19.79 -21.62 17.51
C VAL A 161 -20.18 -20.42 18.35
N ARG A 162 -20.03 -20.51 19.67
CA ARG A 162 -20.24 -19.41 20.62
C ARG A 162 -18.91 -19.02 21.26
N TYR A 163 -18.65 -17.72 21.35
CA TYR A 163 -17.61 -17.13 22.18
C TYR A 163 -18.23 -16.32 23.31
N ASN A 164 -17.75 -16.51 24.54
CA ASN A 164 -18.11 -15.68 25.68
C ASN A 164 -16.93 -14.77 26.05
N PRO A 165 -16.98 -13.45 25.76
CA PRO A 165 -15.86 -12.54 26.01
C PRO A 165 -15.45 -12.44 27.48
N GLY A 166 -16.42 -12.51 28.41
CA GLY A 166 -16.15 -12.39 29.85
C GLY A 166 -15.36 -13.57 30.43
N SER A 167 -15.64 -14.79 29.98
CA SER A 167 -14.96 -16.02 30.42
C SER A 167 -13.87 -16.49 29.46
N LYS A 168 -13.81 -15.91 28.25
CA LYS A 168 -12.98 -16.32 27.11
C LYS A 168 -13.18 -17.78 26.69
N GLN A 169 -14.33 -18.36 27.01
CA GLN A 169 -14.65 -19.74 26.67
C GLN A 169 -15.33 -19.82 25.30
N TRP A 170 -15.02 -20.91 24.60
CA TRP A 170 -15.63 -21.28 23.33
C TRP A 170 -16.54 -22.50 23.52
N SER A 171 -17.63 -22.56 22.77
CA SER A 171 -18.55 -23.70 22.74
C SER A 171 -18.98 -23.96 21.30
N THR A 172 -19.15 -25.23 20.93
CA THR A 172 -19.45 -25.63 19.55
C THR A 172 -20.58 -26.64 19.52
N TRP A 173 -21.44 -26.52 18.52
CA TRP A 173 -22.49 -27.47 18.20
C TRP A 173 -22.45 -27.78 16.71
N GLU A 174 -23.13 -28.86 16.31
CA GLU A 174 -23.53 -29.02 14.92
C GLU A 174 -24.38 -27.80 14.51
N GLY A 175 -24.39 -27.45 13.23
CA GLY A 175 -25.09 -26.27 12.76
C GLY A 175 -24.78 -25.97 11.32
N SER A 176 -25.44 -24.94 10.81
CA SER A 176 -25.15 -24.42 9.48
C SER A 176 -23.83 -23.67 9.45
N ASN A 177 -23.28 -23.63 8.25
CA ASN A 177 -22.07 -22.88 7.93
C ASN A 177 -22.34 -21.55 7.25
N ILE A 178 -23.59 -21.13 7.02
CA ILE A 178 -23.87 -20.01 6.12
C ILE A 178 -24.51 -18.81 6.81
N ARG A 179 -25.57 -19.01 7.60
CA ARG A 179 -26.36 -17.91 8.18
C ARG A 179 -26.63 -18.11 9.66
N ILE A 180 -26.66 -17.03 10.42
CA ILE A 180 -27.07 -16.99 11.81
C ILE A 180 -27.91 -15.76 12.13
N ALA A 181 -28.76 -15.87 13.15
CA ALA A 181 -29.48 -14.73 13.69
C ALA A 181 -29.79 -14.97 15.17
N VAL A 182 -29.55 -13.96 16.01
CA VAL A 182 -29.84 -13.97 17.44
C VAL A 182 -31.08 -13.14 17.72
N GLN A 183 -32.16 -13.82 18.07
CA GLN A 183 -33.43 -13.21 18.41
C GLN A 183 -33.53 -12.97 19.93
N PRO A 184 -33.48 -11.71 20.40
CA PRO A 184 -33.71 -11.40 21.81
C PRO A 184 -35.17 -11.64 22.19
N LYS A 185 -35.40 -12.00 23.46
CA LYS A 185 -36.73 -12.14 24.06
C LYS A 185 -36.97 -11.07 25.13
N PRO A 186 -38.25 -10.73 25.40
CA PRO A 186 -38.60 -9.74 26.42
C PRO A 186 -38.13 -10.08 27.85
N ASP A 187 -37.86 -11.35 28.14
CA ASP A 187 -37.37 -11.82 29.45
C ASP A 187 -35.84 -11.71 29.61
N GLY A 188 -35.14 -11.18 28.61
CA GLY A 188 -33.68 -11.05 28.57
C GLY A 188 -32.96 -12.30 28.08
N SER A 189 -33.67 -13.39 27.84
CA SER A 189 -33.12 -14.53 27.09
C SER A 189 -33.11 -14.26 25.59
N TYR A 190 -32.53 -15.15 24.82
CA TYR A 190 -32.49 -15.12 23.36
C TYR A 190 -32.56 -16.53 22.77
N LEU A 191 -33.01 -16.58 21.51
CA LEU A 191 -32.84 -17.74 20.63
C LEU A 191 -31.75 -17.44 19.63
N VAL A 192 -30.96 -18.44 19.29
CA VAL A 192 -30.10 -18.41 18.12
C VAL A 192 -30.78 -19.24 17.04
N TRP A 193 -30.80 -18.73 15.82
CA TRP A 193 -31.33 -19.38 14.64
C TRP A 193 -30.22 -19.52 13.61
N SER A 194 -30.15 -20.66 12.94
CA SER A 194 -29.20 -20.89 11.86
C SER A 194 -29.80 -21.89 10.87
N ALA A 195 -29.50 -21.78 9.57
CA ALA A 195 -30.05 -22.67 8.56
C ALA A 195 -29.04 -22.92 7.42
N ASP A 196 -28.97 -24.16 6.92
CA ASP A 196 -27.95 -24.57 5.93
C ASP A 196 -28.14 -23.88 4.58
N THR A 197 -29.35 -23.98 4.05
CA THR A 197 -29.81 -23.42 2.78
C THR A 197 -31.33 -23.24 2.86
N TYR A 198 -31.93 -22.69 1.80
CA TYR A 198 -33.37 -22.85 1.60
C TYR A 198 -33.74 -24.35 1.61
N PHE A 199 -34.78 -24.71 2.38
CA PHE A 199 -35.25 -26.10 2.56
C PHE A 199 -34.25 -27.08 3.23
N GLY A 200 -33.28 -26.57 3.99
CA GLY A 200 -32.30 -27.37 4.75
C GLY A 200 -32.71 -27.66 6.20
N TYR A 201 -31.74 -28.07 7.02
CA TYR A 201 -31.94 -28.12 8.47
C TYR A 201 -32.01 -26.70 9.04
N VAL A 202 -32.94 -26.51 9.98
CA VAL A 202 -33.00 -25.32 10.83
C VAL A 202 -32.53 -25.71 12.22
N PHE A 203 -31.55 -24.96 12.70
CA PHE A 203 -30.90 -25.13 13.99
C PHE A 203 -31.37 -24.03 14.93
N THR A 204 -31.63 -24.38 16.19
CA THR A 204 -31.94 -23.39 17.21
C THR A 204 -31.29 -23.70 18.54
N PHE A 205 -30.82 -22.65 19.22
CA PHE A 205 -30.33 -22.71 20.58
C PHE A 205 -31.16 -21.79 21.48
N ASN A 206 -31.57 -22.29 22.65
CA ASN A 206 -32.31 -21.52 23.64
C ASN A 206 -31.43 -21.21 24.85
N SER A 207 -31.10 -19.94 25.05
CA SER A 207 -30.22 -19.50 26.15
C SER A 207 -30.79 -19.75 27.56
N THR A 208 -32.11 -19.86 27.73
CA THR A 208 -32.71 -20.14 29.04
C THR A 208 -32.53 -21.60 29.45
N THR A 209 -32.69 -22.52 28.50
CA THR A 209 -32.58 -23.97 28.76
C THR A 209 -31.20 -24.53 28.43
N GLU A 210 -30.37 -23.76 27.74
CA GLU A 210 -29.13 -24.19 27.07
C GLU A 210 -29.33 -25.37 26.11
N GLU A 211 -30.56 -25.59 25.66
CA GLU A 211 -30.88 -26.67 24.72
C GLU A 211 -30.63 -26.23 23.29
N TYR A 212 -29.88 -27.08 22.59
CA TYR A 212 -29.69 -27.04 21.14
C TYR A 212 -30.60 -28.10 20.49
N THR A 213 -31.36 -27.69 19.48
CA THR A 213 -32.21 -28.59 18.69
C THR A 213 -32.09 -28.27 17.20
N TYR A 214 -32.44 -29.24 16.35
CA TYR A 214 -32.53 -29.04 14.90
C TYR A 214 -33.72 -29.81 14.33
N TYR A 215 -34.25 -29.33 13.21
CA TYR A 215 -35.37 -29.97 12.52
C TYR A 215 -35.32 -29.72 11.01
N THR A 216 -36.04 -30.55 10.26
CA THR A 216 -36.34 -30.31 8.85
C THR A 216 -37.73 -29.67 8.76
N PRO A 217 -37.92 -28.56 8.02
CA PRO A 217 -39.23 -27.92 7.86
C PRO A 217 -40.19 -28.82 7.07
N GLU A 218 -41.36 -29.15 7.63
CA GLU A 218 -42.32 -30.08 7.01
C GLU A 218 -43.76 -29.54 6.99
N ALA A 219 -44.12 -28.67 7.93
CA ALA A 219 -45.46 -28.13 8.08
C ALA A 219 -45.56 -26.67 7.59
N ILE A 220 -46.76 -26.28 7.16
CA ILE A 220 -47.06 -24.88 6.82
C ILE A 220 -46.75 -24.00 8.03
N GLY A 221 -45.94 -22.97 7.83
CA GLY A 221 -45.49 -22.04 8.85
C GLY A 221 -44.22 -22.48 9.59
N ASP A 222 -43.63 -23.63 9.30
CA ASP A 222 -42.29 -23.93 9.81
C ASP A 222 -41.29 -22.92 9.24
N ILE A 223 -40.29 -22.53 10.02
CA ILE A 223 -39.17 -21.73 9.51
C ILE A 223 -38.40 -22.63 8.53
N ALA A 224 -38.17 -22.15 7.32
CA ALA A 224 -37.52 -22.86 6.24
C ALA A 224 -36.11 -22.34 5.92
N GLY A 225 -35.78 -21.13 6.39
CA GLY A 225 -34.48 -20.50 6.17
C GLY A 225 -34.43 -19.07 6.67
N LEU A 226 -33.23 -18.49 6.59
CA LEU A 226 -32.96 -17.09 6.93
C LEU A 226 -32.80 -16.31 5.62
N PRO A 227 -33.44 -15.12 5.48
CA PRO A 227 -33.33 -14.32 4.27
C PRO A 227 -31.96 -13.65 4.06
N GLY A 228 -31.11 -13.51 5.08
CA GLY A 228 -29.79 -12.85 4.99
C GLY A 228 -28.93 -12.99 6.25
N LYS A 229 -27.92 -12.12 6.40
CA LYS A 229 -26.96 -12.07 7.54
C LYS A 229 -27.54 -11.33 8.76
N ASP A 230 -28.41 -10.34 8.54
CA ASP A 230 -29.03 -9.55 9.62
C ASP A 230 -30.54 -9.74 9.65
N CYS A 231 -31.00 -10.84 10.22
CA CYS A 231 -32.44 -11.19 10.17
C CYS A 231 -33.26 -10.68 11.36
N VAL A 232 -32.65 -9.99 12.32
CA VAL A 232 -33.33 -9.49 13.52
C VAL A 232 -33.17 -7.98 13.59
N ASP A 233 -34.29 -7.26 13.73
CA ASP A 233 -34.23 -5.79 13.88
C ASP A 233 -33.99 -5.36 15.33
N ASP A 234 -33.75 -4.05 15.53
CA ASP A 234 -33.46 -3.43 16.82
C ASP A 234 -34.58 -3.63 17.88
N ALA A 235 -35.81 -3.93 17.43
CA ALA A 235 -36.94 -4.22 18.30
C ALA A 235 -37.08 -5.72 18.64
N GLY A 236 -36.19 -6.57 18.13
CA GLY A 236 -36.20 -8.02 18.32
C GLY A 236 -37.18 -8.77 17.43
N ASN A 237 -37.68 -8.15 16.36
CA ASN A 237 -38.49 -8.87 15.37
C ASN A 237 -37.59 -9.74 14.50
N PHE A 238 -37.87 -11.04 14.45
CA PHE A 238 -37.09 -12.02 13.68
C PHE A 238 -37.73 -12.28 12.32
N TRP A 239 -37.04 -11.88 11.26
CA TRP A 239 -37.40 -12.13 9.88
C TRP A 239 -36.93 -13.51 9.42
N ALA A 240 -37.83 -14.27 8.82
CA ALA A 240 -37.57 -15.63 8.38
C ALA A 240 -38.33 -15.97 7.11
N LEU A 241 -37.80 -16.94 6.37
CA LEU A 241 -38.53 -17.63 5.32
C LEU A 241 -39.34 -18.74 5.97
N ARG A 242 -40.64 -18.84 5.67
CA ARG A 242 -41.53 -19.85 6.24
C ARG A 242 -42.20 -20.69 5.17
N MET A 243 -42.38 -21.98 5.46
CA MET A 243 -43.07 -22.94 4.59
C MET A 243 -44.49 -22.46 4.27
N SER A 244 -44.84 -22.37 2.99
CA SER A 244 -46.20 -22.10 2.52
C SER A 244 -46.78 -23.29 1.73
N VAL A 245 -47.94 -23.12 1.08
CA VAL A 245 -48.69 -24.26 0.48
C VAL A 245 -47.92 -24.92 -0.67
N ASP A 246 -47.88 -26.26 -0.68
CA ASP A 246 -47.27 -27.16 -1.67
C ASP A 246 -45.74 -27.03 -1.91
N GLY A 247 -44.95 -27.24 -0.84
CA GLY A 247 -43.65 -27.94 -0.90
C GLY A 247 -42.49 -27.30 -1.68
N ASN A 248 -42.65 -26.08 -2.19
CA ASN A 248 -41.64 -25.32 -2.95
C ASN A 248 -41.81 -23.79 -2.84
N TRP A 249 -42.55 -23.32 -1.83
CA TRP A 249 -43.00 -21.94 -1.73
C TRP A 249 -42.71 -21.41 -0.32
N GLU A 250 -41.90 -20.38 -0.18
CA GLU A 250 -41.70 -19.67 1.08
C GLU A 250 -42.33 -18.29 1.09
N THR A 251 -42.89 -17.92 2.23
CA THR A 251 -43.27 -16.55 2.55
C THR A 251 -42.13 -15.88 3.31
N LEU A 252 -41.88 -14.60 3.02
CA LEU A 252 -41.03 -13.76 3.85
C LEU A 252 -41.89 -13.14 4.94
N GLU A 253 -41.62 -13.51 6.19
CA GLU A 253 -42.40 -13.11 7.36
C GLU A 253 -41.47 -12.62 8.48
N TYR A 254 -42.02 -11.91 9.46
CA TYR A 254 -41.31 -11.64 10.70
C TYR A 254 -42.14 -11.95 11.94
N GLN A 255 -41.48 -12.48 12.96
CA GLN A 255 -42.07 -12.76 14.26
C GLN A 255 -41.72 -11.65 15.22
N ARG A 256 -42.75 -11.03 15.82
CA ARG A 256 -42.54 -10.06 16.89
C ARG A 256 -42.08 -10.72 18.18
N PRO A 257 -41.50 -9.96 19.13
CA PRO A 257 -41.15 -10.49 20.46
C PRO A 257 -42.31 -11.09 21.26
N ASP A 258 -43.56 -10.75 20.90
CA ASP A 258 -44.78 -11.35 21.47
C ASP A 258 -45.13 -12.73 20.88
N GLY A 259 -44.36 -13.21 19.91
CA GLY A 259 -44.53 -14.50 19.23
C GLY A 259 -45.44 -14.47 18.00
N VAL A 260 -46.07 -13.33 17.69
CA VAL A 260 -47.00 -13.20 16.56
C VAL A 260 -46.24 -12.97 15.25
N TRP A 261 -46.57 -13.78 14.26
CA TRP A 261 -46.06 -13.63 12.89
C TRP A 261 -46.84 -12.57 12.10
N VAL A 262 -46.10 -11.79 11.31
CA VAL A 262 -46.61 -10.81 10.36
C VAL A 262 -46.14 -11.18 8.97
N TYR A 263 -47.06 -11.18 8.01
CA TYR A 263 -46.77 -11.42 6.60
C TYR A 263 -46.82 -10.12 5.80
N PRO A 264 -45.68 -9.43 5.61
CA PRO A 264 -45.58 -8.37 4.63
C PRO A 264 -45.59 -9.01 3.24
N THR A 265 -46.56 -8.66 2.39
CA THR A 265 -46.58 -9.17 1.01
C THR A 265 -45.33 -8.70 0.26
N PRO A 266 -44.40 -9.60 -0.12
CA PRO A 266 -43.13 -9.20 -0.73
C PRO A 266 -43.33 -8.59 -2.13
N PRO A 267 -42.31 -7.88 -2.66
CA PRO A 267 -42.37 -7.28 -3.99
C PRO A 267 -42.63 -8.29 -5.12
N TYR A 268 -42.17 -9.53 -4.93
CA TYR A 268 -42.34 -10.64 -5.86
C TYR A 268 -42.82 -11.89 -5.15
N GLU A 269 -43.58 -12.72 -5.86
CA GLU A 269 -43.84 -14.10 -5.44
C GLU A 269 -42.53 -14.91 -5.48
N ASN A 270 -42.39 -15.90 -4.60
CA ASN A 270 -41.20 -16.76 -4.50
C ASN A 270 -39.91 -15.98 -4.25
N ILE A 271 -39.99 -14.95 -3.39
CA ILE A 271 -38.90 -14.02 -3.14
C ILE A 271 -37.61 -14.70 -2.67
N SER A 272 -37.71 -15.86 -2.00
CA SER A 272 -36.58 -16.68 -1.53
C SER A 272 -35.55 -17.01 -2.61
N PHE A 273 -35.96 -17.25 -3.86
CA PHE A 273 -35.05 -17.51 -4.98
C PHE A 273 -34.30 -16.28 -5.48
N TYR A 274 -34.75 -15.09 -5.07
CA TYR A 274 -34.25 -13.83 -5.58
C TYR A 274 -33.48 -13.04 -4.53
N ILE A 275 -33.39 -13.46 -3.26
CA ILE A 275 -32.69 -12.69 -2.22
C ILE A 275 -31.18 -12.90 -2.32
N ASP A 276 -30.45 -11.83 -2.63
CA ASP A 276 -28.98 -11.80 -2.59
C ASP A 276 -28.49 -11.23 -1.24
N ALA A 277 -29.11 -10.13 -0.78
CA ALA A 277 -28.80 -9.49 0.48
C ALA A 277 -30.07 -9.04 1.21
N PHE A 278 -30.05 -9.12 2.53
CA PHE A 278 -31.19 -8.76 3.38
C PHE A 278 -30.68 -8.23 4.72
N ARG A 279 -31.38 -7.22 5.23
CA ARG A 279 -31.15 -6.67 6.57
C ARG A 279 -32.44 -6.18 7.21
N ALA A 280 -32.73 -6.67 8.40
CA ALA A 280 -33.75 -6.13 9.29
C ALA A 280 -33.14 -4.98 10.12
N TYR A 281 -33.91 -3.93 10.38
CA TYR A 281 -33.44 -2.76 11.15
C TYR A 281 -34.61 -2.00 11.78
N GLY A 282 -34.35 -1.16 12.77
CA GLY A 282 -35.39 -0.37 13.44
C GLY A 282 -36.45 -1.24 14.09
N ASN A 283 -37.72 -1.00 13.75
CA ASN A 283 -38.84 -1.78 14.27
C ASN A 283 -39.79 -2.16 13.14
N GLY A 284 -39.74 -3.41 12.74
CA GLY A 284 -40.53 -4.00 11.66
C GLY A 284 -40.11 -3.52 10.28
N LYS A 285 -38.87 -3.03 10.11
CA LYS A 285 -38.37 -2.56 8.81
C LYS A 285 -37.32 -3.53 8.26
N ALA A 286 -37.18 -3.53 6.94
CA ALA A 286 -36.19 -4.36 6.27
C ALA A 286 -35.70 -3.72 4.97
N LEU A 287 -34.48 -4.07 4.59
CA LEU A 287 -33.91 -3.88 3.27
C LEU A 287 -33.74 -5.24 2.61
N LEU A 288 -34.02 -5.28 1.32
CA LEU A 288 -33.92 -6.47 0.49
C LEU A 288 -33.28 -6.09 -0.83
N VAL A 289 -32.23 -6.80 -1.25
CA VAL A 289 -31.65 -6.67 -2.57
C VAL A 289 -31.82 -7.98 -3.33
N THR A 290 -32.38 -7.88 -4.53
CA THR A 290 -32.63 -9.04 -5.37
C THR A 290 -31.39 -9.44 -6.19
N THR A 291 -31.42 -10.64 -6.79
CA THR A 291 -30.39 -11.14 -7.74
C THR A 291 -30.21 -10.27 -8.99
N THR A 292 -31.14 -9.35 -9.28
CA THR A 292 -30.97 -8.39 -10.38
C THR A 292 -30.33 -7.06 -9.93
N GLY A 293 -30.03 -6.94 -8.64
CA GLY A 293 -29.55 -5.72 -7.99
C GLY A 293 -30.66 -4.71 -7.65
N GLU A 294 -31.93 -5.09 -7.76
CA GLU A 294 -33.04 -4.23 -7.35
C GLU A 294 -33.15 -4.17 -5.84
N THR A 295 -33.14 -2.96 -5.28
CA THR A 295 -33.18 -2.72 -3.84
C THR A 295 -34.57 -2.29 -3.41
N TRP A 296 -35.08 -2.88 -2.34
CA TRP A 296 -36.38 -2.60 -1.77
C TRP A 296 -36.28 -2.29 -0.28
N GLN A 297 -37.09 -1.35 0.18
CA GLN A 297 -37.26 -1.05 1.60
C GLN A 297 -38.67 -1.41 2.04
N PHE A 298 -38.81 -2.20 3.10
CA PHE A 298 -40.06 -2.29 3.87
C PHE A 298 -40.03 -1.27 5.00
N ASP A 299 -40.99 -0.35 5.02
CA ASP A 299 -41.04 0.76 5.98
C ASP A 299 -41.77 0.44 7.30
N GLY A 300 -42.21 -0.81 7.47
CA GLY A 300 -43.12 -1.26 8.54
C GLY A 300 -44.56 -1.45 8.08
N THR A 301 -44.90 -0.99 6.88
CA THR A 301 -46.25 -1.10 6.30
C THR A 301 -46.24 -1.60 4.85
N THR A 302 -45.34 -1.07 4.02
CA THR A 302 -45.31 -1.34 2.57
C THR A 302 -43.88 -1.40 2.05
N TRP A 303 -43.70 -2.11 0.93
CA TRP A 303 -42.43 -2.19 0.21
C TRP A 303 -42.30 -1.05 -0.81
N HIS A 304 -41.19 -0.35 -0.78
CA HIS A 304 -40.81 0.72 -1.70
C HIS A 304 -39.63 0.29 -2.55
N ASN A 305 -39.75 0.45 -3.87
CA ASN A 305 -38.67 0.16 -4.81
C ASN A 305 -37.67 1.32 -4.85
N TYR A 306 -36.42 1.06 -4.51
CA TYR A 306 -35.32 2.03 -4.52
C TYR A 306 -34.49 1.98 -5.81
N GLY A 307 -34.94 1.19 -6.78
CA GLY A 307 -34.29 0.99 -8.06
C GLY A 307 -33.13 0.01 -7.98
N THR A 308 -32.40 -0.08 -9.08
CA THR A 308 -31.29 -1.02 -9.24
C THR A 308 -29.96 -0.30 -9.00
N TRP A 309 -29.19 -0.73 -7.99
CA TRP A 309 -27.88 -0.14 -7.70
C TRP A 309 -26.83 -0.49 -8.78
N ARG A 310 -26.92 -1.70 -9.34
CA ARG A 310 -26.29 -2.12 -10.59
C ARG A 310 -27.05 -3.30 -11.19
N PRO A 311 -27.09 -3.44 -12.52
CA PRO A 311 -27.59 -4.66 -13.14
C PRO A 311 -26.67 -5.85 -12.82
N GLY A 312 -27.26 -6.97 -12.38
CA GLY A 312 -26.59 -8.27 -12.27
C GLY A 312 -26.61 -8.88 -10.86
N GLU A 313 -26.12 -10.12 -10.79
CA GLU A 313 -26.11 -10.96 -9.59
C GLU A 313 -24.92 -10.67 -8.66
N PHE A 314 -24.98 -11.22 -7.44
CA PHE A 314 -23.95 -11.18 -6.41
C PHE A 314 -23.88 -9.85 -5.66
N THR A 315 -25.01 -9.41 -5.10
CA THR A 315 -25.00 -8.48 -3.96
C THR A 315 -24.72 -9.28 -2.70
N SER A 316 -23.75 -8.85 -1.89
CA SER A 316 -23.27 -9.60 -0.72
C SER A 316 -23.76 -9.03 0.61
N SER A 317 -23.93 -7.71 0.70
CA SER A 317 -24.45 -7.05 1.90
C SER A 317 -25.20 -5.74 1.58
N VAL A 318 -26.10 -5.36 2.49
CA VAL A 318 -26.89 -4.13 2.46
C VAL A 318 -27.03 -3.57 3.88
N ASP A 319 -26.89 -2.26 4.05
CA ASP A 319 -27.08 -1.56 5.33
C ASP A 319 -27.63 -0.14 5.10
N THR A 320 -28.01 0.55 6.16
CA THR A 320 -28.53 1.91 6.14
C THR A 320 -28.04 2.70 7.33
N ASP A 321 -27.81 4.00 7.12
CA ASP A 321 -27.54 4.92 8.23
C ASP A 321 -28.83 5.44 8.88
N GLU A 322 -28.69 6.13 10.01
CA GLU A 322 -29.83 6.73 10.72
C GLU A 322 -30.57 7.79 9.90
N GLN A 323 -29.93 8.37 8.89
CA GLN A 323 -30.56 9.34 7.99
C GLN A 323 -31.41 8.66 6.91
N GLY A 324 -31.25 7.35 6.71
CA GLY A 324 -31.96 6.54 5.73
C GLY A 324 -31.27 6.42 4.37
N ASN A 325 -29.99 6.81 4.26
CA ASN A 325 -29.19 6.43 3.09
C ASN A 325 -28.97 4.92 3.12
N VAL A 326 -28.95 4.29 1.96
CA VAL A 326 -28.77 2.84 1.83
C VAL A 326 -27.41 2.55 1.20
N TRP A 327 -26.63 1.68 1.82
CA TRP A 327 -25.37 1.18 1.29
C TRP A 327 -25.55 -0.27 0.85
N VAL A 328 -24.96 -0.61 -0.29
CA VAL A 328 -24.94 -1.97 -0.84
C VAL A 328 -23.54 -2.29 -1.31
N CYS A 329 -23.12 -3.55 -1.18
CA CYS A 329 -21.85 -4.02 -1.73
C CYS A 329 -21.98 -5.41 -2.34
N GLY A 330 -21.09 -5.73 -3.26
CA GLY A 330 -21.05 -7.01 -3.94
C GLY A 330 -19.91 -7.07 -4.95
N THR A 331 -20.07 -7.94 -5.95
CA THR A 331 -19.18 -7.89 -7.13
C THR A 331 -19.28 -6.50 -7.79
N GLY A 332 -18.19 -6.00 -8.37
CA GLY A 332 -18.15 -4.65 -8.94
C GLY A 332 -18.29 -3.52 -7.90
N GLY A 333 -17.86 -3.73 -6.65
CA GLY A 333 -17.68 -2.71 -5.62
C GLY A 333 -18.90 -2.43 -4.74
N ALA A 334 -19.10 -1.15 -4.40
CA ALA A 334 -20.18 -0.71 -3.51
C ALA A 334 -20.97 0.47 -4.10
N ALA A 335 -22.12 0.77 -3.52
CA ALA A 335 -22.87 1.98 -3.83
C ALA A 335 -23.62 2.53 -2.61
N ARG A 336 -23.84 3.84 -2.63
CA ARG A 336 -24.69 4.58 -1.69
C ARG A 336 -25.88 5.15 -2.43
N ARG A 337 -27.09 4.89 -1.93
CA ARG A 337 -28.29 5.61 -2.31
C ARG A 337 -28.49 6.79 -1.37
N ASP A 338 -28.54 7.99 -1.94
CA ASP A 338 -28.87 9.18 -1.18
C ASP A 338 -30.38 9.21 -0.87
N VAL A 339 -30.73 9.40 0.40
CA VAL A 339 -32.14 9.40 0.85
C VAL A 339 -32.92 10.58 0.26
N SER A 340 -32.26 11.71 0.02
CA SER A 340 -32.91 12.96 -0.39
C SER A 340 -33.16 13.02 -1.90
N SER A 341 -32.19 12.60 -2.71
CA SER A 341 -32.33 12.59 -4.17
C SER A 341 -32.85 11.26 -4.72
N GLY A 342 -32.59 10.16 -4.01
CA GLY A 342 -32.85 8.80 -4.47
C GLY A 342 -31.82 8.25 -5.45
N GLU A 343 -30.76 9.01 -5.74
CA GLU A 343 -29.71 8.64 -6.69
C GLU A 343 -28.68 7.69 -6.08
N TRP A 344 -28.10 6.82 -6.91
CA TRP A 344 -27.06 5.88 -6.54
C TRP A 344 -25.67 6.39 -6.94
N GLN A 345 -24.78 6.54 -5.96
CA GLN A 345 -23.36 6.79 -6.18
C GLN A 345 -22.57 5.48 -6.10
N ARG A 346 -21.82 5.15 -7.14
CA ARG A 346 -21.01 3.92 -7.25
C ARG A 346 -19.55 4.15 -6.82
N TYR A 347 -18.97 3.17 -6.14
CA TYR A 347 -17.58 3.17 -5.68
C TYR A 347 -16.89 1.87 -6.08
N ARG A 348 -15.77 1.98 -6.80
CA ARG A 348 -14.98 0.90 -7.40
C ARG A 348 -13.50 1.25 -7.46
N ILE A 349 -12.67 0.27 -7.79
CA ILE A 349 -11.23 0.51 -8.01
C ILE A 349 -11.03 1.63 -9.05
N THR A 350 -11.79 1.62 -10.14
CA THR A 350 -11.63 2.54 -11.27
C THR A 350 -11.90 4.01 -10.95
N ASN A 351 -12.55 4.32 -9.83
CA ASN A 351 -12.95 5.69 -9.50
C ASN A 351 -12.62 6.15 -8.08
N THR A 352 -12.09 5.28 -7.22
CA THR A 352 -11.72 5.64 -5.85
C THR A 352 -10.32 5.21 -5.45
N SER A 353 -9.67 4.35 -6.23
CA SER A 353 -8.39 3.72 -5.90
C SER A 353 -7.36 3.97 -6.99
N GLN A 354 -6.13 3.51 -6.76
CA GLN A 354 -5.18 3.27 -7.82
C GLN A 354 -5.75 2.20 -8.77
N ILE A 355 -5.84 2.52 -10.05
CA ILE A 355 -6.62 1.74 -11.03
C ILE A 355 -5.92 0.44 -11.42
N ASP A 356 -4.58 0.44 -11.49
CA ASP A 356 -3.78 -0.66 -12.02
C ASP A 356 -2.43 -0.83 -11.29
N TYR A 357 -1.86 -2.03 -11.39
CA TYR A 357 -0.54 -2.44 -10.91
C TYR A 357 0.62 -2.07 -11.85
N PHE A 358 0.33 -1.78 -13.12
CA PHE A 358 1.33 -1.55 -14.18
C PHE A 358 1.39 -0.07 -14.59
N VAL A 359 1.84 0.79 -13.67
CA VAL A 359 2.07 2.21 -13.97
C VAL A 359 3.31 2.33 -14.87
N GLU A 360 3.15 2.82 -16.09
CA GLU A 360 4.26 2.92 -17.06
C GLU A 360 5.06 4.22 -16.93
N ASP A 361 4.46 5.29 -16.42
CA ASP A 361 5.11 6.59 -16.28
C ASP A 361 4.48 7.41 -15.15
N LEU A 362 5.25 8.34 -14.60
CA LEU A 362 4.89 9.22 -13.49
C LEU A 362 5.17 10.68 -13.85
N SER A 363 4.41 11.60 -13.26
CA SER A 363 4.72 13.02 -13.28
C SER A 363 4.30 13.69 -11.98
N LEU A 364 5.00 14.77 -11.61
CA LEU A 364 4.69 15.58 -10.43
C LEU A 364 4.32 16.98 -10.90
N ASP A 365 3.25 17.54 -10.33
CA ASP A 365 2.92 18.94 -10.54
C ASP A 365 3.49 19.86 -9.45
N ASN A 366 3.31 21.16 -9.64
CA ASN A 366 3.84 22.19 -8.73
C ASN A 366 3.17 22.19 -7.35
N GLN A 367 2.04 21.50 -7.19
CA GLN A 367 1.33 21.34 -5.90
C GLN A 367 1.77 20.05 -5.19
N GLY A 368 2.58 19.23 -5.85
CA GLY A 368 3.01 17.93 -5.35
C GLY A 368 2.02 16.81 -5.66
N ASN A 369 0.98 17.04 -6.48
CA ASN A 369 0.11 15.95 -6.91
C ASN A 369 0.89 15.03 -7.84
N VAL A 370 0.56 13.75 -7.76
CA VAL A 370 1.22 12.70 -8.54
C VAL A 370 0.28 12.25 -9.64
N TRP A 371 0.73 12.37 -10.89
CA TRP A 371 0.03 11.91 -12.07
C TRP A 371 0.66 10.60 -12.53
N MET A 372 -0.17 9.61 -12.80
CA MET A 372 0.26 8.24 -13.09
C MET A 372 -0.51 7.74 -14.30
N THR A 373 0.16 7.05 -15.21
CA THR A 373 -0.56 6.26 -16.21
C THR A 373 -1.34 5.12 -15.55
N GLY A 374 -2.32 4.57 -16.26
CA GLY A 374 -3.09 3.43 -15.77
C GLY A 374 -3.95 2.80 -16.85
N ASN A 375 -4.56 1.68 -16.48
CA ASN A 375 -5.47 0.96 -17.35
C ASN A 375 -6.71 0.52 -16.57
N ALA A 376 -7.86 1.15 -16.83
CA ALA A 376 -9.13 0.80 -16.20
C ALA A 376 -9.76 -0.49 -16.74
N GLY A 377 -9.14 -1.11 -17.74
CA GLY A 377 -9.56 -2.38 -18.33
C GLY A 377 -9.25 -2.44 -19.83
N SER A 378 -9.27 -3.65 -20.39
CA SER A 378 -9.03 -3.86 -21.83
C SER A 378 -9.92 -2.96 -22.69
N GLY A 379 -9.30 -2.18 -23.58
CA GLY A 379 -9.97 -1.20 -24.45
C GLY A 379 -10.50 0.07 -23.78
N VAL A 380 -10.26 0.26 -22.47
CA VAL A 380 -10.75 1.42 -21.69
C VAL A 380 -9.64 2.43 -21.44
N GLY A 381 -8.45 1.96 -21.07
CA GLY A 381 -7.27 2.80 -20.87
C GLY A 381 -7.45 3.75 -19.68
N GLY A 382 -6.93 4.97 -19.83
CA GLY A 382 -7.07 6.04 -18.83
C GLY A 382 -5.76 6.41 -18.13
N PHE A 383 -5.88 7.24 -17.10
CA PHE A 383 -4.79 7.59 -16.18
C PHE A 383 -5.39 8.05 -14.85
N GLN A 384 -4.55 8.43 -13.90
CA GLN A 384 -4.98 8.76 -12.54
C GLN A 384 -4.11 9.82 -11.89
N MET A 385 -4.67 10.49 -10.88
CA MET A 385 -3.99 11.50 -10.07
C MET A 385 -4.21 11.21 -8.59
N PHE A 386 -3.16 11.40 -7.78
CA PHE A 386 -3.24 11.43 -6.32
C PHE A 386 -2.87 12.82 -5.80
N ASP A 387 -3.80 13.46 -5.08
CA ASP A 387 -3.64 14.83 -4.55
C ASP A 387 -3.03 14.87 -3.14
N GLY A 388 -2.53 13.73 -2.64
CA GLY A 388 -2.08 13.55 -1.26
C GLY A 388 -3.17 13.04 -0.31
N THR A 389 -4.45 13.13 -0.70
CA THR A 389 -5.59 12.64 0.09
C THR A 389 -6.50 11.71 -0.71
N ARG A 390 -6.77 12.02 -1.98
CA ARG A 390 -7.74 11.33 -2.83
C ARG A 390 -7.13 10.90 -4.14
N TRP A 391 -7.64 9.76 -4.62
CA TRP A 391 -7.37 9.24 -5.96
C TRP A 391 -8.48 9.69 -6.90
N THR A 392 -8.09 10.23 -8.05
CA THR A 392 -9.01 10.64 -9.12
C THR A 392 -8.66 9.89 -10.39
N GLY A 393 -9.62 9.12 -10.92
CA GLY A 393 -9.48 8.38 -12.16
C GLY A 393 -9.98 9.15 -13.38
N PHE A 394 -9.26 8.99 -14.49
CA PHE A 394 -9.63 9.49 -15.81
C PHE A 394 -9.95 8.29 -16.70
N ASN A 395 -11.22 7.87 -16.72
CA ASN A 395 -11.73 6.72 -17.46
C ASN A 395 -13.26 6.75 -17.61
N GLU A 396 -13.82 5.90 -18.47
CA GLU A 396 -15.27 5.80 -18.71
C GLU A 396 -16.05 5.22 -17.50
N TYR A 397 -15.39 4.50 -16.58
CA TYR A 397 -16.01 3.94 -15.36
C TYR A 397 -15.79 4.82 -14.13
N ASN A 398 -15.95 6.14 -14.30
CA ASN A 398 -15.76 7.13 -13.23
C ASN A 398 -16.98 7.29 -12.30
N TYR A 399 -18.19 7.03 -12.81
CA TYR A 399 -19.46 7.19 -12.09
C TYR A 399 -19.59 8.54 -11.33
N GLY A 400 -19.12 9.64 -11.93
CA GLY A 400 -19.22 10.98 -11.34
C GLY A 400 -18.15 11.36 -10.31
N LEU A 401 -17.22 10.45 -9.98
CA LEU A 401 -16.12 10.70 -9.03
C LEU A 401 -14.76 11.00 -9.70
N GLY A 402 -14.76 11.08 -11.03
CA GLY A 402 -13.57 11.36 -11.83
C GLY A 402 -13.96 11.98 -13.16
N PHE A 403 -13.11 11.83 -14.17
CA PHE A 403 -13.35 12.42 -15.50
C PHE A 403 -13.50 11.32 -16.56
N PRO A 404 -14.42 11.48 -17.53
CA PRO A 404 -14.50 10.57 -18.67
C PRO A 404 -13.20 10.61 -19.47
N PHE A 405 -12.87 9.52 -20.16
CA PHE A 405 -11.65 9.41 -20.96
C PHE A 405 -12.02 8.99 -22.39
N PRO A 406 -11.95 9.90 -23.37
CA PRO A 406 -12.58 9.68 -24.67
C PRO A 406 -11.79 8.74 -25.60
N TYR A 407 -10.69 8.15 -25.14
CA TYR A 407 -9.77 7.39 -25.97
C TYR A 407 -9.83 5.89 -25.66
N GLN A 408 -10.26 5.10 -26.64
CA GLN A 408 -10.23 3.65 -26.53
C GLN A 408 -8.80 3.15 -26.69
N ALA A 409 -8.16 2.82 -25.58
CA ALA A 409 -6.79 2.35 -25.53
C ALA A 409 -6.66 1.20 -24.54
N ASP A 410 -5.67 0.32 -24.74
CA ASP A 410 -5.35 -0.70 -23.74
C ASP A 410 -4.48 -0.16 -22.59
N ASN A 411 -3.84 1.00 -22.76
CA ASN A 411 -3.04 1.64 -21.71
C ASN A 411 -2.73 3.10 -22.07
N THR A 412 -2.31 3.91 -21.10
CA THR A 412 -1.57 5.17 -21.34
C THR A 412 -0.08 4.93 -21.14
N GLN A 413 0.75 5.29 -22.12
CA GLN A 413 2.17 4.89 -22.16
C GLN A 413 3.11 5.89 -21.50
N ALA A 414 2.79 7.18 -21.59
CA ALA A 414 3.61 8.27 -21.06
C ALA A 414 2.72 9.41 -20.57
N ILE A 415 3.18 10.13 -19.55
CA ILE A 415 2.46 11.26 -18.94
C ILE A 415 3.43 12.32 -18.42
N CYS A 416 3.09 13.60 -18.57
CA CYS A 416 3.91 14.72 -18.11
C CYS A 416 3.05 15.93 -17.77
N TYR A 417 3.19 16.46 -16.57
CA TYR A 417 2.72 17.79 -16.22
C TYR A 417 3.61 18.86 -16.89
N ARG A 418 3.01 19.95 -17.38
CA ARG A 418 3.67 21.10 -17.99
C ARG A 418 3.65 22.30 -17.04
N PRO A 419 4.76 22.61 -16.35
CA PRO A 419 4.86 23.81 -15.54
C PRO A 419 4.56 25.13 -16.27
N SER A 420 4.76 25.20 -17.59
CA SER A 420 4.58 26.44 -18.35
C SER A 420 3.12 26.91 -18.43
N ASN A 421 2.16 25.98 -18.45
CA ASN A 421 0.74 26.30 -18.65
C ASN A 421 -0.21 25.56 -17.69
N GLY A 422 0.28 24.52 -16.98
CA GLY A 422 -0.50 23.73 -16.03
C GLY A 422 -1.15 22.48 -16.62
N ASP A 423 -0.98 22.23 -17.93
CA ASP A 423 -1.58 21.09 -18.60
C ASP A 423 -0.90 19.76 -18.20
N VAL A 424 -1.64 18.67 -18.35
CA VAL A 424 -1.10 17.31 -18.30
C VAL A 424 -1.12 16.72 -19.70
N VAL A 425 0.06 16.45 -20.26
CA VAL A 425 0.22 15.79 -21.57
C VAL A 425 0.36 14.29 -21.38
N PHE A 426 -0.32 13.51 -22.21
CA PHE A 426 -0.32 12.06 -22.14
C PHE A 426 -0.44 11.42 -23.53
N ASN A 427 -0.06 10.14 -23.62
CA ASN A 427 -0.17 9.34 -24.84
C ASN A 427 -0.94 8.05 -24.56
N PRO A 428 -2.24 7.99 -24.89
CA PRO A 428 -2.96 6.73 -24.90
C PRO A 428 -2.43 5.86 -26.03
N THR A 429 -2.25 4.57 -25.75
CA THR A 429 -1.69 3.58 -26.68
C THR A 429 -2.47 3.62 -27.98
N PHE A 430 -1.76 3.83 -29.10
CA PHE A 430 -2.33 3.93 -30.45
C PHE A 430 -3.42 5.00 -30.63
N ASN A 431 -3.37 6.11 -29.89
CA ASN A 431 -4.35 7.21 -30.03
C ASN A 431 -3.72 8.60 -30.12
N GLY A 432 -2.40 8.72 -30.33
CA GLY A 432 -1.74 10.03 -30.46
C GLY A 432 -1.46 10.72 -29.12
N ILE A 433 -1.08 11.99 -29.17
CA ILE A 433 -0.68 12.78 -27.99
C ILE A 433 -1.76 13.82 -27.70
N HIS A 434 -2.15 13.93 -26.44
CA HIS A 434 -3.22 14.82 -25.99
C HIS A 434 -2.78 15.58 -24.74
N SER A 435 -3.41 16.73 -24.49
CA SER A 435 -3.29 17.46 -23.24
C SER A 435 -4.63 17.54 -22.50
N TRP A 436 -4.57 17.67 -21.19
CA TRP A 436 -5.67 17.98 -20.30
C TRP A 436 -5.37 19.31 -19.61
N ASP A 437 -6.25 20.30 -19.77
CA ASP A 437 -6.05 21.67 -19.25
C ASP A 437 -6.69 21.90 -17.86
N GLY A 438 -7.21 20.84 -17.25
CA GLY A 438 -8.01 20.92 -16.01
C GLY A 438 -9.52 20.88 -16.23
N ALA A 439 -10.00 21.02 -17.47
CA ALA A 439 -11.42 21.02 -17.82
C ALA A 439 -11.76 20.17 -19.05
N ASP A 440 -10.94 20.23 -20.10
CA ASP A 440 -11.16 19.56 -21.38
C ASP A 440 -9.87 18.90 -21.92
N PHE A 441 -10.07 17.95 -22.83
CA PHE A 441 -8.98 17.28 -23.55
C PHE A 441 -8.73 17.91 -24.92
N HIS A 442 -7.46 18.12 -25.27
CA HIS A 442 -7.06 18.72 -26.54
C HIS A 442 -6.04 17.84 -27.28
N PRO A 443 -6.25 17.54 -28.57
CA PRO A 443 -5.26 16.81 -29.35
C PRO A 443 -4.05 17.68 -29.66
N LEU A 444 -2.86 17.14 -29.42
CA LEU A 444 -1.57 17.68 -29.88
C LEU A 444 -1.03 16.91 -31.10
N GLU A 445 -1.45 15.65 -31.26
CA GLU A 445 -1.13 14.80 -32.41
C GLU A 445 -2.21 13.73 -32.61
N ASP A 446 -2.76 13.64 -33.82
CA ASP A 446 -3.81 12.64 -34.17
C ASP A 446 -3.24 11.31 -34.70
N GLN A 447 -1.94 11.22 -35.00
CA GLN A 447 -1.35 10.00 -35.55
C GLN A 447 -1.17 8.92 -34.50
N LEU A 448 -1.07 7.66 -34.93
CA LEU A 448 -0.76 6.50 -34.08
C LEU A 448 0.69 6.56 -33.60
N SER A 449 1.02 7.54 -32.75
CA SER A 449 2.34 7.70 -32.14
C SER A 449 2.41 6.95 -30.82
N ALA A 450 3.57 6.34 -30.57
CA ALA A 450 3.97 5.81 -29.28
C ALA A 450 5.12 6.66 -28.73
N SER A 451 4.97 7.16 -27.50
CA SER A 451 6.00 7.91 -26.79
C SER A 451 6.61 7.03 -25.70
N LYS A 452 7.95 7.02 -25.60
CA LYS A 452 8.69 6.38 -24.50
C LYS A 452 8.85 7.28 -23.29
N GLY A 453 8.55 8.57 -23.45
CA GLY A 453 8.63 9.54 -22.37
C GLY A 453 8.50 10.96 -22.89
N PHE A 454 8.21 11.85 -21.96
CA PHE A 454 7.92 13.25 -22.20
C PHE A 454 8.78 14.13 -21.30
N VAL A 455 9.13 15.31 -21.79
CA VAL A 455 9.67 16.36 -20.93
C VAL A 455 9.38 17.75 -21.47
N GLU A 456 9.07 18.70 -20.59
CA GLU A 456 9.02 20.11 -20.93
C GLU A 456 10.39 20.77 -20.66
N ASP A 457 10.95 21.42 -21.67
CA ASP A 457 12.22 22.14 -21.52
C ASP A 457 12.03 23.48 -20.78
N SER A 458 13.12 24.20 -20.53
CA SER A 458 13.06 25.49 -19.81
C SER A 458 12.47 26.65 -20.62
N GLN A 459 12.15 26.43 -21.90
CA GLN A 459 11.47 27.40 -22.76
C GLN A 459 9.98 27.06 -22.95
N GLY A 460 9.48 26.01 -22.30
CA GLY A 460 8.07 25.58 -22.39
C GLY A 460 7.76 24.74 -23.63
N ARG A 461 8.79 24.28 -24.38
CA ARG A 461 8.58 23.35 -25.49
C ARG A 461 8.42 21.95 -24.96
N MET A 462 7.48 21.23 -25.55
CA MET A 462 7.16 19.88 -25.16
C MET A 462 7.93 18.87 -26.00
N TRP A 463 8.75 18.04 -25.38
CA TRP A 463 9.56 17.03 -26.05
C TRP A 463 8.96 15.63 -25.87
N SER A 464 9.00 14.83 -26.94
CA SER A 464 8.58 13.43 -26.97
C SER A 464 9.68 12.56 -27.57
N LEU A 465 10.07 11.52 -26.84
CA LEU A 465 10.98 10.49 -27.34
C LEU A 465 10.18 9.36 -27.96
N GLY A 466 10.35 9.12 -29.26
CA GLY A 466 9.70 8.01 -29.95
C GLY A 466 10.37 6.67 -29.64
N GLU A 467 9.63 5.57 -29.82
CA GLU A 467 10.19 4.22 -29.69
C GLU A 467 11.28 3.93 -30.72
N TYR A 468 11.09 4.38 -31.97
CA TYR A 468 11.96 4.05 -33.09
C TYR A 468 12.51 5.30 -33.78
N TYR A 469 13.82 5.53 -33.63
CA TYR A 469 14.63 6.40 -34.48
C TYR A 469 14.20 7.88 -34.59
N ASN A 470 13.32 8.37 -33.70
CA ASN A 470 12.95 9.77 -33.67
C ASN A 470 12.82 10.36 -32.25
N ILE A 471 13.17 11.63 -32.16
CA ILE A 471 12.80 12.53 -31.07
C ILE A 471 12.12 13.75 -31.69
N ARG A 472 11.12 14.31 -31.01
CA ARG A 472 10.33 15.41 -31.54
C ARG A 472 10.05 16.45 -30.46
N TYR A 473 9.86 17.70 -30.86
CA TYR A 473 9.36 18.74 -29.98
C TYR A 473 8.23 19.54 -30.59
N PHE A 474 7.36 20.04 -29.72
CA PHE A 474 6.22 20.90 -30.03
C PHE A 474 6.42 22.25 -29.33
N ASP A 475 6.23 23.32 -30.09
CA ASP A 475 6.30 24.70 -29.62
C ASP A 475 4.97 25.38 -29.94
N GLU A 476 4.32 26.00 -28.97
CA GLU A 476 3.01 26.62 -29.19
C GLU A 476 3.05 27.76 -30.22
N SER A 477 4.22 28.36 -30.46
CA SER A 477 4.41 29.37 -31.50
C SER A 477 4.41 28.79 -32.91
N VAL A 478 4.70 27.49 -33.05
CA VAL A 478 4.70 26.72 -34.30
C VAL A 478 4.05 25.36 -34.01
N PRO A 479 2.71 25.25 -34.11
CA PRO A 479 1.95 24.10 -33.61
C PRO A 479 2.06 22.87 -34.53
N GLU A 480 3.29 22.50 -34.88
CA GLU A 480 3.67 21.30 -35.61
C GLU A 480 4.82 20.63 -34.86
N TRP A 481 4.83 19.30 -34.86
CA TRP A 481 5.92 18.53 -34.27
C TRP A 481 7.16 18.59 -35.15
N ILE A 482 8.24 19.18 -34.64
CA ILE A 482 9.53 19.23 -35.31
C ILE A 482 10.29 17.96 -34.95
N THR A 483 10.65 17.18 -35.96
CA THR A 483 11.29 15.86 -35.79
C THR A 483 12.79 15.91 -36.05
N MET A 484 13.53 15.22 -35.19
CA MET A 484 14.97 14.97 -35.34
C MET A 484 15.24 13.47 -35.30
N PRO A 485 16.19 12.98 -36.11
CA PRO A 485 16.58 11.58 -36.06
C PRO A 485 17.38 11.29 -34.79
N ILE A 486 17.19 10.09 -34.26
CA ILE A 486 18.07 9.47 -33.25
C ILE A 486 18.49 8.09 -33.75
N THR A 487 19.59 7.58 -33.21
CA THR A 487 20.12 6.25 -33.51
C THR A 487 19.74 5.29 -32.39
N GLY A 488 19.07 4.19 -32.74
CA GLY A 488 18.62 3.18 -31.77
C GLY A 488 17.17 3.34 -31.31
N TRP A 489 16.79 2.55 -30.32
CA TRP A 489 15.47 2.53 -29.68
C TRP A 489 15.42 3.49 -28.50
N GLY A 490 14.41 4.36 -28.46
CA GLY A 490 14.25 5.34 -27.38
C GLY A 490 14.04 4.67 -26.01
N LEU A 491 14.75 5.15 -25.00
CA LEU A 491 14.66 4.64 -23.62
C LEU A 491 14.16 5.69 -22.64
N LEU A 492 14.90 6.80 -22.48
CA LEU A 492 14.65 7.80 -21.44
C LEU A 492 14.88 9.21 -21.97
N ILE A 493 14.09 10.16 -21.49
CA ILE A 493 14.23 11.60 -21.79
C ILE A 493 14.15 12.40 -20.49
N LYS A 494 15.00 13.42 -20.35
CA LYS A 494 15.10 14.27 -19.16
C LYS A 494 15.42 15.71 -19.55
N LYS A 495 15.02 16.65 -18.71
CA LYS A 495 15.31 18.07 -18.88
C LYS A 495 16.79 18.33 -18.59
N ASP A 496 17.42 19.20 -19.37
CA ASP A 496 18.74 19.70 -19.01
C ASP A 496 18.62 20.78 -17.92
N PRO A 497 19.31 20.64 -16.78
CA PRO A 497 19.23 21.63 -15.70
C PRO A 497 20.09 22.88 -15.94
N THR A 498 20.98 22.86 -16.93
CA THR A 498 22.04 23.88 -17.10
C THR A 498 21.87 24.76 -18.34
N LEU A 499 21.25 24.25 -19.41
CA LEU A 499 21.10 24.98 -20.67
C LEU A 499 19.62 25.29 -21.02
N PRO A 500 19.30 26.53 -21.43
CA PRO A 500 17.96 26.89 -21.88
C PRO A 500 17.48 26.03 -23.06
N GLY A 501 16.23 25.62 -23.03
CA GLY A 501 15.59 24.85 -24.12
C GLY A 501 16.23 23.49 -24.41
N THR A 502 17.10 22.98 -23.54
CA THR A 502 17.89 21.78 -23.83
C THR A 502 17.34 20.57 -23.09
N ILE A 503 17.43 19.40 -23.72
CA ILE A 503 17.09 18.11 -23.12
C ILE A 503 18.22 17.11 -23.27
N TRP A 504 18.16 16.05 -22.47
CA TRP A 504 18.89 14.81 -22.66
C TRP A 504 17.93 13.70 -23.09
N ALA A 505 18.31 12.94 -24.10
CA ALA A 505 17.63 11.73 -24.51
C ALA A 505 18.64 10.58 -24.58
N GLN A 506 18.19 9.38 -24.21
CA GLN A 506 18.95 8.16 -24.28
C GLN A 506 18.20 7.15 -25.14
N THR A 507 18.93 6.52 -26.05
CA THR A 507 18.51 5.31 -26.73
C THR A 507 19.30 4.12 -26.19
N ASP A 508 19.03 2.93 -26.70
CA ASP A 508 19.89 1.76 -26.48
C ASP A 508 21.32 1.95 -27.01
N TYR A 509 21.58 2.93 -27.89
CA TYR A 509 22.86 3.08 -28.58
C TYR A 509 23.57 4.42 -28.40
N GLU A 510 22.84 5.52 -28.19
CA GLU A 510 23.41 6.86 -28.01
C GLU A 510 22.80 7.64 -26.86
N ILE A 511 23.59 8.58 -26.32
CA ILE A 511 23.11 9.67 -25.48
C ILE A 511 23.16 10.96 -26.30
N LEU A 512 22.03 11.63 -26.39
CA LEU A 512 21.84 12.88 -27.13
C LEU A 512 21.54 14.02 -26.17
N ARG A 513 22.30 15.12 -26.28
CA ARG A 513 21.95 16.42 -25.69
C ARG A 513 21.59 17.38 -26.82
N THR A 514 20.41 17.98 -26.80
CA THR A 514 19.97 18.86 -27.89
C THR A 514 18.99 19.95 -27.47
N ASP A 515 19.01 21.07 -28.18
CA ASP A 515 18.03 22.16 -28.09
C ASP A 515 17.08 22.20 -29.32
N GLY A 516 17.16 21.22 -30.23
CA GLY A 516 16.40 21.19 -31.47
C GLY A 516 17.18 21.66 -32.70
N VAL A 517 18.31 22.33 -32.50
CA VAL A 517 19.16 22.91 -33.57
C VAL A 517 20.59 22.41 -33.44
N ASN A 518 21.13 22.47 -32.22
CA ASN A 518 22.45 22.00 -31.85
C ASN A 518 22.33 20.66 -31.13
N SER A 519 23.27 19.75 -31.41
CA SER A 519 23.26 18.42 -30.83
C SER A 519 24.67 17.95 -30.47
N LEU A 520 24.78 17.33 -29.31
CA LEU A 520 25.90 16.48 -28.92
C LEU A 520 25.37 15.04 -28.88
N SER A 521 25.83 14.19 -29.79
CA SER A 521 25.56 12.76 -29.80
C SER A 521 26.80 12.00 -29.30
N LEU A 522 26.58 11.10 -28.35
CA LEU A 522 27.58 10.24 -27.73
C LEU A 522 27.13 8.78 -27.91
N PRO A 523 27.42 8.16 -29.07
CA PRO A 523 27.19 6.74 -29.27
C PRO A 523 28.06 5.90 -28.34
N ILE A 524 27.65 4.65 -28.11
CA ILE A 524 28.31 3.74 -27.17
C ILE A 524 29.80 3.51 -27.48
N GLU A 525 30.24 3.65 -28.75
CA GLU A 525 31.65 3.54 -29.11
C GLU A 525 32.53 4.65 -28.55
N ASN A 526 31.96 5.78 -28.12
CA ASN A 526 32.71 6.80 -27.39
C ASN A 526 33.18 6.33 -26.02
N PHE A 527 32.66 5.21 -25.53
CA PHE A 527 33.00 4.62 -24.23
C PHE A 527 33.57 3.20 -24.43
N PRO A 528 34.81 3.07 -24.93
CA PRO A 528 35.40 1.77 -25.24
C PRO A 528 35.45 0.87 -24.00
N GLY A 529 35.06 -0.40 -24.15
CA GLY A 529 34.97 -1.37 -23.07
C GLY A 529 33.57 -1.48 -22.45
N SER A 530 32.61 -0.67 -22.89
CA SER A 530 31.21 -0.76 -22.46
C SER A 530 30.44 -1.90 -23.15
N ALA A 531 29.40 -2.41 -22.48
CA ALA A 531 28.46 -3.41 -23.02
C ALA A 531 27.68 -2.95 -24.26
N ALA A 532 26.79 -3.82 -24.75
CA ALA A 532 26.12 -3.70 -26.03
C ALA A 532 25.09 -2.57 -26.13
N TRP A 533 24.48 -2.13 -25.03
CA TRP A 533 23.50 -1.05 -25.04
C TRP A 533 23.41 -0.27 -23.72
N PHE A 534 23.00 0.99 -23.80
CA PHE A 534 22.82 1.89 -22.64
C PHE A 534 21.58 1.54 -21.81
N THR A 535 21.66 1.81 -20.50
CA THR A 535 20.56 1.62 -19.55
C THR A 535 20.56 2.68 -18.46
N GLY A 536 19.40 3.22 -18.14
CA GLY A 536 19.26 4.21 -17.07
C GLY A 536 19.89 5.56 -17.43
N LEU A 537 19.26 6.64 -16.98
CA LEU A 537 19.70 8.00 -17.25
C LEU A 537 19.38 8.88 -16.03
N ALA A 538 20.44 9.41 -15.41
CA ALA A 538 20.34 10.42 -14.37
C ALA A 538 21.24 11.62 -14.72
N ILE A 539 20.76 12.82 -14.45
CA ILE A 539 21.48 14.07 -14.70
C ILE A 539 21.52 14.84 -13.38
N ASP A 540 22.70 15.24 -12.94
CA ASP A 540 22.84 16.08 -11.75
C ASP A 540 22.67 17.56 -12.08
N ASN A 541 22.64 18.40 -11.03
CA ASN A 541 22.40 19.84 -11.16
C ASN A 541 23.48 20.58 -11.97
N ASP A 542 24.67 19.99 -12.14
CA ASP A 542 25.77 20.55 -12.92
C ASP A 542 25.76 20.07 -14.38
N GLY A 543 24.76 19.27 -14.78
CA GLY A 543 24.62 18.75 -16.14
C GLY A 543 25.58 17.60 -16.46
N ILE A 544 26.07 16.91 -15.42
CA ILE A 544 26.83 15.67 -15.56
C ILE A 544 25.84 14.52 -15.69
N VAL A 545 26.06 13.70 -16.71
CA VAL A 545 25.21 12.58 -17.05
C VAL A 545 25.79 11.29 -16.52
N TRP A 546 24.91 10.47 -15.94
CA TRP A 546 25.20 9.12 -15.52
C TRP A 546 24.33 8.14 -16.30
N THR A 547 24.98 7.14 -16.89
CA THR A 547 24.32 6.03 -17.59
C THR A 547 24.97 4.71 -17.21
N GLY A 548 24.18 3.65 -17.15
CA GLY A 548 24.66 2.27 -17.13
C GLY A 548 24.74 1.68 -18.53
N THR A 549 25.24 0.46 -18.63
CA THR A 549 25.17 -0.38 -19.83
C THR A 549 24.83 -1.82 -19.46
N TRP A 550 24.23 -2.55 -20.38
CA TRP A 550 23.83 -3.94 -20.18
C TRP A 550 24.14 -4.81 -21.40
N SER A 551 24.48 -6.07 -21.17
CA SER A 551 24.68 -7.10 -22.19
C SER A 551 24.19 -8.45 -21.68
N GLN A 552 23.49 -9.20 -22.53
CA GLN A 552 22.94 -10.50 -22.16
C GLN A 552 23.99 -11.60 -22.23
N PHE A 553 24.06 -12.45 -21.20
CA PHE A 553 24.83 -13.71 -21.18
C PHE A 553 26.35 -13.56 -21.35
N THR A 554 26.88 -12.36 -21.10
CA THR A 554 28.31 -12.12 -21.03
C THR A 554 28.61 -11.45 -19.71
N SER A 555 29.30 -12.15 -18.80
CA SER A 555 29.77 -11.60 -17.52
C SER A 555 30.76 -10.45 -17.68
N THR A 556 31.14 -10.13 -18.93
CA THR A 556 31.98 -9.00 -19.30
C THR A 556 31.12 -7.91 -19.92
N GLY A 557 30.94 -6.76 -19.25
CA GLY A 557 30.55 -5.55 -19.98
C GLY A 557 29.72 -4.49 -19.26
N SER A 558 29.12 -4.75 -18.10
CA SER A 558 28.37 -3.67 -17.44
C SER A 558 29.30 -2.53 -17.06
N THR A 559 28.92 -1.33 -17.46
CA THR A 559 29.71 -0.13 -17.21
C THR A 559 28.80 0.96 -16.68
N LEU A 560 29.18 1.54 -15.55
CA LEU A 560 28.65 2.83 -15.15
C LEU A 560 29.52 3.90 -15.80
N ILE A 561 28.91 4.85 -16.48
CA ILE A 561 29.57 5.94 -17.19
C ILE A 561 29.10 7.24 -16.57
N ARG A 562 30.06 8.08 -16.19
CA ARG A 562 29.85 9.47 -15.80
C ARG A 562 30.47 10.37 -16.87
N TYR A 563 29.67 11.20 -17.52
CA TYR A 563 30.11 12.15 -18.54
C TYR A 563 29.84 13.58 -18.09
N ASP A 564 30.90 14.39 -18.00
CA ASP A 564 30.80 15.82 -17.74
C ASP A 564 30.72 16.58 -19.06
N SER A 565 29.55 17.11 -19.35
CA SER A 565 29.27 17.83 -20.60
C SER A 565 29.94 19.20 -20.69
N ASN A 566 30.39 19.77 -19.57
CA ASN A 566 31.08 21.06 -19.54
C ASN A 566 32.56 20.92 -19.89
N THR A 567 33.18 19.78 -19.52
CA THR A 567 34.61 19.52 -19.77
C THR A 567 34.87 18.53 -20.90
N GLY A 568 33.85 17.75 -21.29
CA GLY A 568 33.97 16.64 -22.23
C GLY A 568 34.68 15.41 -21.66
N LEU A 569 35.02 15.42 -20.37
CA LEU A 569 35.68 14.31 -19.70
C LEU A 569 34.65 13.27 -19.24
N TYR A 570 35.04 12.00 -19.34
CA TYR A 570 34.24 10.90 -18.82
C TYR A 570 35.05 10.00 -17.89
N ARG A 571 34.33 9.25 -17.06
CA ARG A 571 34.86 8.18 -16.23
C ARG A 571 33.97 6.97 -16.36
N THR A 572 34.58 5.79 -16.43
CA THR A 572 33.89 4.51 -16.43
C THR A 572 34.26 3.69 -15.20
N TRP A 573 33.32 2.86 -14.77
CA TRP A 573 33.55 1.75 -13.84
C TRP A 573 33.02 0.50 -14.54
N SER A 574 33.89 -0.47 -14.79
CA SER A 574 33.52 -1.72 -15.45
C SER A 574 33.44 -2.84 -14.42
N TYR A 575 32.50 -3.77 -14.59
CA TYR A 575 32.30 -4.89 -13.66
C TYR A 575 33.61 -5.67 -13.41
N ASP A 576 34.36 -5.94 -14.47
CA ASP A 576 35.63 -6.68 -14.42
C ASP A 576 36.83 -5.86 -13.88
N GLU A 577 36.68 -4.55 -13.67
CA GLU A 577 37.78 -3.62 -13.38
C GLU A 577 37.51 -2.76 -12.13
N GLY A 578 37.35 -3.38 -10.97
CA GLY A 578 37.23 -2.67 -9.69
C GLY A 578 35.84 -2.07 -9.45
N TRP A 579 34.81 -2.83 -9.80
CA TRP A 579 33.39 -2.53 -9.57
C TRP A 579 33.06 -2.37 -8.08
N PRO A 580 32.60 -1.17 -7.66
CA PRO A 580 32.27 -0.93 -6.26
C PRO A 580 30.78 -1.18 -5.94
N PHE A 581 29.96 -1.48 -6.95
CA PHE A 581 28.50 -1.55 -6.82
C PHE A 581 28.01 -2.99 -6.53
N PRO A 582 26.84 -3.15 -5.89
CA PRO A 582 26.17 -4.45 -5.80
C PRO A 582 25.71 -4.92 -7.18
N GLY A 583 25.53 -6.23 -7.31
CA GLY A 583 25.06 -6.84 -8.54
C GLY A 583 26.05 -6.71 -9.70
N GLU A 584 25.61 -7.15 -10.87
CA GLU A 584 26.39 -7.12 -12.10
C GLU A 584 26.08 -5.88 -12.94
N HIS A 585 24.88 -5.29 -12.78
CA HIS A 585 24.48 -4.11 -13.51
C HIS A 585 23.93 -3.05 -12.57
N VAL A 586 24.14 -1.78 -12.93
CA VAL A 586 23.47 -0.63 -12.32
C VAL A 586 22.81 0.21 -13.40
N ARG A 587 21.64 0.78 -13.09
CA ARG A 587 20.86 1.66 -13.98
C ARG A 587 20.58 2.97 -13.23
N PRO A 588 21.24 4.07 -13.58
CA PRO A 588 20.94 5.40 -13.04
C PRO A 588 19.48 5.80 -13.26
N MET A 589 18.82 6.36 -12.25
CA MET A 589 17.40 6.72 -12.32
C MET A 589 17.15 8.20 -12.01
N ALA A 590 17.79 8.72 -10.95
CA ALA A 590 17.57 10.09 -10.46
C ALA A 590 18.71 10.59 -9.57
N PHE A 591 18.80 11.91 -9.43
CA PHE A 591 19.61 12.59 -8.41
C PHE A 591 18.70 13.24 -7.38
N SER A 592 18.93 12.98 -6.10
CA SER A 592 18.19 13.61 -5.01
C SER A 592 18.82 14.95 -4.58
N PRO A 593 18.06 15.83 -3.92
CA PRO A 593 18.53 17.14 -3.44
C PRO A 593 19.73 17.07 -2.49
N ASP A 594 19.91 15.96 -1.79
CA ASP A 594 21.06 15.69 -0.92
C ASP A 594 22.34 15.27 -1.68
N GLY A 595 22.30 15.27 -3.02
CA GLY A 595 23.44 14.98 -3.89
C GLY A 595 23.66 13.48 -4.15
N LYS A 596 22.76 12.60 -3.73
CA LYS A 596 22.90 11.16 -3.99
C LYS A 596 22.40 10.76 -5.37
N LEU A 597 23.17 9.89 -6.03
CA LEU A 597 22.76 9.19 -7.24
C LEU A 597 21.97 7.93 -6.87
N TRP A 598 20.72 7.86 -7.29
CA TRP A 598 19.87 6.69 -7.12
C TRP A 598 19.94 5.79 -8.35
N MET A 599 20.23 4.51 -8.12
CA MET A 599 20.37 3.50 -9.17
C MET A 599 19.61 2.23 -8.82
N GLN A 600 18.96 1.62 -9.81
CA GLN A 600 18.56 0.22 -9.71
C GLN A 600 19.80 -0.66 -9.92
N TYR A 601 19.89 -1.80 -9.24
CA TYR A 601 20.88 -2.83 -9.52
C TYR A 601 20.24 -4.22 -9.65
N ASP A 602 20.87 -5.09 -10.43
CA ASP A 602 20.51 -6.50 -10.60
C ASP A 602 21.71 -7.36 -11.03
N SER A 603 21.54 -8.68 -11.01
CA SER A 603 22.49 -9.67 -11.51
C SER A 603 21.80 -10.70 -12.40
N GLU A 604 22.55 -11.32 -13.31
CA GLU A 604 22.05 -12.41 -14.14
C GLU A 604 21.83 -13.71 -13.34
N TYR A 605 20.95 -14.57 -13.86
CA TYR A 605 20.71 -15.91 -13.31
C TYR A 605 22.03 -16.71 -13.24
N PRO A 606 22.31 -17.42 -12.12
CA PRO A 606 21.39 -17.78 -11.04
C PRO A 606 21.31 -16.81 -9.86
N SER A 607 21.97 -15.65 -9.93
CA SER A 607 21.85 -14.65 -8.87
C SER A 607 20.44 -14.06 -8.84
N THR A 608 20.02 -13.69 -7.64
CA THR A 608 18.76 -12.96 -7.39
C THR A 608 19.02 -11.60 -6.75
N ASP A 609 20.28 -11.17 -6.70
CA ASP A 609 20.66 -9.89 -6.13
C ASP A 609 20.07 -8.77 -6.99
N ALA A 610 19.13 -8.03 -6.42
CA ALA A 610 18.51 -6.90 -7.09
C ALA A 610 17.90 -5.93 -6.07
N GLY A 611 17.84 -4.65 -6.41
CA GLY A 611 17.30 -3.61 -5.54
C GLY A 611 17.53 -2.22 -6.09
N ILE A 612 17.46 -1.22 -5.20
CA ILE A 612 17.95 0.13 -5.46
C ILE A 612 19.08 0.46 -4.50
N LEU A 613 19.94 1.38 -4.91
CA LEU A 613 21.02 1.92 -4.10
C LEU A 613 21.09 3.44 -4.23
N ALA A 614 21.62 4.08 -3.20
CA ALA A 614 21.97 5.50 -3.20
C ALA A 614 23.50 5.65 -3.07
N TYR A 615 24.11 6.43 -3.95
CA TYR A 615 25.55 6.63 -4.01
C TYR A 615 25.90 8.12 -3.85
N ASP A 616 26.70 8.46 -2.84
CA ASP A 616 27.11 9.85 -2.54
C ASP A 616 28.46 10.26 -3.19
N GLY A 617 29.00 9.41 -4.06
CA GLY A 617 30.36 9.56 -4.63
C GLY A 617 31.43 8.76 -3.90
N VAL A 618 31.15 8.25 -2.69
CA VAL A 618 32.08 7.47 -1.87
C VAL A 618 31.40 6.25 -1.26
N ASN A 619 30.27 6.43 -0.59
CA ASN A 619 29.52 5.42 0.14
C ASN A 619 28.29 4.97 -0.65
N ILE A 620 27.87 3.73 -0.40
CA ILE A 620 26.69 3.12 -1.00
C ILE A 620 25.73 2.72 0.12
N GLU A 621 24.49 3.15 -0.01
CA GLU A 621 23.37 2.69 0.82
C GLU A 621 22.48 1.76 -0.02
N LEU A 622 22.07 0.62 0.55
CA LEU A 622 21.40 -0.45 -0.19
C LEU A 622 19.96 -0.65 0.30
N PHE A 623 19.06 -0.84 -0.65
CA PHE A 623 17.67 -1.19 -0.44
C PHE A 623 17.32 -2.41 -1.30
N PRO A 624 17.68 -3.63 -0.85
CA PRO A 624 17.47 -4.85 -1.62
C PRO A 624 15.98 -5.16 -1.78
N SER A 625 15.62 -5.73 -2.92
CA SER A 625 14.32 -6.38 -3.14
C SER A 625 14.36 -7.84 -2.68
N ALA A 626 13.20 -8.44 -2.41
CA ALA A 626 13.14 -9.86 -2.13
C ALA A 626 13.43 -10.68 -3.41
N PRO A 627 14.20 -11.78 -3.33
CA PRO A 627 14.47 -12.67 -4.45
C PRO A 627 13.21 -13.08 -5.20
N GLY A 628 13.22 -13.08 -6.53
CA GLY A 628 12.08 -13.53 -7.33
C GLY A 628 10.86 -12.58 -7.35
N GLY A 629 10.99 -11.35 -6.85
CA GLY A 629 9.92 -10.36 -6.90
C GLY A 629 8.78 -10.61 -5.88
N PHE A 630 9.08 -11.33 -4.79
CA PHE A 630 8.16 -11.44 -3.67
C PHE A 630 7.94 -10.05 -3.03
N PRO A 631 6.72 -9.74 -2.59
CA PRO A 631 6.47 -8.49 -1.91
C PRO A 631 7.11 -8.51 -0.52
N GLN A 632 7.48 -7.34 -0.01
CA GLN A 632 8.05 -7.17 1.32
C GLN A 632 7.52 -5.91 1.99
N TRP A 633 7.29 -5.99 3.30
CA TRP A 633 6.97 -4.83 4.14
C TRP A 633 8.25 -4.12 4.59
N GLY A 634 8.19 -2.79 4.66
CA GLY A 634 9.32 -1.97 5.11
C GLY A 634 10.52 -1.98 4.17
N GLY A 635 10.33 -2.40 2.91
CA GLY A 635 11.37 -2.44 1.88
C GLY A 635 10.82 -2.29 0.45
N LEU A 636 11.71 -2.43 -0.53
CA LEU A 636 11.37 -2.29 -1.95
C LEU A 636 10.54 -3.49 -2.47
N PRO A 637 9.28 -3.31 -2.90
CA PRO A 637 8.39 -4.44 -3.19
C PRO A 637 8.72 -5.15 -4.51
N ASN A 638 9.45 -4.51 -5.43
CA ASN A 638 10.00 -5.10 -6.64
C ASN A 638 11.21 -4.27 -7.08
N SER A 639 12.29 -4.90 -7.52
CA SER A 639 13.47 -4.20 -8.08
C SER A 639 13.31 -3.79 -9.53
N ASN A 640 12.29 -4.28 -10.25
CA ASN A 640 12.02 -3.83 -11.61
C ASN A 640 11.26 -2.49 -11.59
N ILE A 641 12.03 -1.39 -11.52
CA ILE A 641 11.51 -0.03 -11.43
C ILE A 641 11.39 0.57 -12.81
N LYS A 642 10.18 1.00 -13.17
CA LYS A 642 9.91 1.60 -14.48
C LYS A 642 10.27 3.08 -14.52
N ASP A 643 9.93 3.84 -13.47
CA ASP A 643 10.25 5.25 -13.34
C ASP A 643 10.39 5.67 -11.87
N ILE A 644 11.16 6.73 -11.62
CA ILE A 644 11.34 7.36 -10.31
C ILE A 644 11.17 8.87 -10.44
N LYS A 645 10.30 9.46 -9.62
CA LYS A 645 10.22 10.90 -9.41
C LYS A 645 10.58 11.26 -7.97
N ILE A 646 11.21 12.41 -7.79
CA ILE A 646 11.60 12.91 -6.48
C ILE A 646 10.72 14.11 -6.15
N ARG A 647 10.06 14.03 -4.99
CA ARG A 647 9.26 15.13 -4.43
C ARG A 647 9.95 15.64 -3.17
N GLU A 648 10.34 16.91 -3.16
CA GLU A 648 10.90 17.54 -1.95
C GLU A 648 9.84 17.67 -0.85
N THR A 649 10.27 17.55 0.40
CA THR A 649 9.42 17.73 1.59
C THR A 649 10.10 18.66 2.59
N ASP A 650 9.35 19.18 3.57
CA ASP A 650 9.85 20.18 4.56
C ASP A 650 11.07 19.73 5.39
N GLY A 651 11.41 18.43 5.38
CA GLY A 651 12.55 17.85 6.11
C GLY A 651 13.37 16.86 5.29
N GLY A 652 13.20 16.81 3.97
CA GLY A 652 13.89 15.86 3.11
C GLY A 652 13.22 15.69 1.75
N TYR A 653 13.00 14.45 1.33
CA TYR A 653 12.38 14.14 0.04
C TYR A 653 11.76 12.75 0.02
N GLU A 654 10.90 12.51 -0.96
CA GLU A 654 10.30 11.21 -1.24
C GLU A 654 10.72 10.72 -2.63
N LEU A 655 11.04 9.43 -2.74
CA LEU A 655 11.18 8.75 -4.03
C LEU A 655 9.88 8.04 -4.37
N TRP A 656 9.17 8.53 -5.37
CA TRP A 656 7.99 7.90 -5.94
C TRP A 656 8.40 6.95 -7.06
N MET A 657 8.21 5.66 -6.84
CA MET A 657 8.74 4.61 -7.72
C MET A 657 7.61 3.77 -8.30
N SER A 658 7.55 3.68 -9.63
CA SER A 658 6.70 2.70 -10.29
C SER A 658 7.38 1.34 -10.29
N CYS A 659 6.83 0.40 -9.51
CA CYS A 659 7.33 -0.96 -9.36
C CYS A 659 6.51 -1.89 -10.26
N LYS A 660 7.09 -2.45 -11.32
CA LYS A 660 6.33 -3.25 -12.29
C LYS A 660 5.57 -4.40 -11.63
N GLY A 661 4.26 -4.44 -11.84
CA GLY A 661 3.35 -5.44 -11.28
C GLY A 661 3.13 -5.34 -9.77
N ARG A 662 3.58 -4.26 -9.13
CA ARG A 662 3.47 -4.03 -7.68
C ARG A 662 3.01 -2.60 -7.32
N GLY A 663 2.50 -1.84 -8.29
CA GLY A 663 2.01 -0.49 -8.08
C GLY A 663 3.14 0.49 -7.73
N ILE A 664 2.84 1.44 -6.84
CA ILE A 664 3.79 2.49 -6.43
C ILE A 664 4.40 2.15 -5.08
N ALA A 665 5.72 2.34 -4.97
CA ALA A 665 6.41 2.39 -3.70
C ALA A 665 6.95 3.81 -3.47
N VAL A 666 6.79 4.31 -2.24
CA VAL A 666 7.35 5.59 -1.83
C VAL A 666 8.35 5.36 -0.72
N LEU A 667 9.58 5.78 -0.94
CA LEU A 667 10.61 5.85 0.09
C LEU A 667 10.70 7.30 0.58
N ASP A 668 10.27 7.51 1.82
CA ASP A 668 10.43 8.77 2.54
C ASP A 668 11.85 8.84 3.09
N VAL A 669 12.56 9.92 2.80
CA VAL A 669 13.92 10.20 3.25
C VAL A 669 13.90 11.47 4.08
N VAL A 670 13.99 11.34 5.39
CA VAL A 670 14.09 12.49 6.30
C VAL A 670 15.55 12.82 6.52
N THR A 671 16.02 13.94 5.99
CA THR A 671 17.40 14.41 6.11
C THR A 671 17.57 15.43 7.24
N ASP A 672 16.51 16.17 7.56
CA ASP A 672 16.43 17.13 8.66
C ASP A 672 15.13 16.91 9.45
N PRO A 673 15.16 16.44 10.71
CA PRO A 673 13.96 16.42 11.53
C PRO A 673 13.53 17.88 11.77
N VAL A 674 12.36 18.25 11.23
CA VAL A 674 11.80 19.61 11.26
C VAL A 674 11.96 20.25 12.65
N GLY A 675 12.63 21.42 12.71
CA GLY A 675 12.35 22.40 13.76
C GLY A 675 13.49 23.08 14.54
N VAL A 676 14.74 23.19 14.07
CA VAL A 676 15.71 24.14 14.68
C VAL A 676 16.60 24.81 13.63
N THR A 677 16.42 26.12 13.43
CA THR A 677 17.32 26.99 12.65
C THR A 677 18.78 26.81 13.09
N ALA A 678 19.64 26.35 12.18
CA ALA A 678 21.05 26.13 12.43
C ALA A 678 21.80 27.46 12.68
N GLN A 679 22.49 27.55 13.82
CA GLN A 679 23.74 28.31 13.91
C GLN A 679 24.90 27.36 13.62
N PRO A 680 25.96 27.82 12.92
CA PRO A 680 27.04 26.93 12.50
C PRO A 680 27.84 26.44 13.71
N PHE A 681 27.93 25.11 13.88
CA PHE A 681 28.87 24.50 14.81
C PHE A 681 29.58 23.29 14.19
N THR A 682 30.88 23.22 14.51
CA THR A 682 31.87 22.23 14.09
C THR A 682 31.62 20.84 14.72
N GLN A 683 31.80 19.78 13.93
CA GLN A 683 31.59 18.37 14.31
C GLN A 683 32.43 17.94 15.54
N PRO A 684 31.93 17.04 16.41
CA PRO A 684 32.77 16.31 17.36
C PRO A 684 33.28 15.01 16.73
N GLU A 685 34.55 15.00 16.32
CA GLU A 685 35.35 13.80 16.14
C GLU A 685 35.37 13.00 17.46
N ASN A 686 34.72 11.81 17.55
CA ASN A 686 35.04 10.72 18.50
C ASN A 686 33.93 9.65 18.68
N THR A 687 33.87 8.60 17.86
CA THR A 687 33.08 7.39 18.17
C THR A 687 33.86 6.10 17.94
N MET A 688 33.50 5.03 18.66
CA MET A 688 33.96 3.66 18.41
C MET A 688 32.89 2.91 17.59
N SER A 689 33.28 2.06 16.66
CA SER A 689 32.39 1.23 15.83
C SER A 689 32.63 -0.26 16.06
N VAL A 690 31.64 -1.11 15.74
CA VAL A 690 31.72 -2.58 15.83
C VAL A 690 31.04 -3.20 14.62
N TRP A 691 31.72 -4.07 13.87
CA TRP A 691 31.12 -4.81 12.76
C TRP A 691 31.82 -6.15 12.48
N PRO A 692 31.08 -7.25 12.22
CA PRO A 692 29.62 -7.36 12.29
C PRO A 692 29.08 -7.30 13.73
N ASN A 693 27.84 -6.83 13.88
CA ASN A 693 27.09 -6.81 15.14
C ASN A 693 25.59 -6.98 14.86
N PRO A 694 24.95 -8.14 15.14
CA PRO A 694 25.46 -9.23 15.97
C PRO A 694 26.62 -10.03 15.35
N ALA A 695 27.60 -10.40 16.17
CA ALA A 695 28.77 -11.18 15.80
C ALA A 695 28.51 -12.69 15.97
N THR A 696 28.77 -13.47 14.93
CA THR A 696 28.55 -14.93 14.90
C THR A 696 29.83 -15.76 14.91
N SER A 697 30.97 -15.18 14.53
CA SER A 697 32.30 -15.83 14.52
C SER A 697 33.40 -14.89 15.01
N GLU A 698 33.37 -13.62 14.61
CA GLU A 698 34.30 -12.57 15.02
C GLU A 698 33.65 -11.18 14.86
N THR A 699 34.29 -10.13 15.40
CA THR A 699 33.87 -8.74 15.19
C THR A 699 35.05 -7.78 15.26
N VAL A 700 35.02 -6.73 14.45
CA VAL A 700 36.05 -5.70 14.40
C VAL A 700 35.58 -4.46 15.14
N ILE A 701 36.40 -3.99 16.08
CA ILE A 701 36.16 -2.78 16.86
C ILE A 701 37.02 -1.65 16.30
N GLY A 702 36.41 -0.68 15.62
CA GLY A 702 37.06 0.51 15.09
C GLY A 702 37.09 1.65 16.10
N PHE A 703 38.19 2.40 16.17
CA PHE A 703 38.31 3.58 17.04
C PHE A 703 39.37 4.56 16.53
N ASP A 704 39.14 5.87 16.72
CA ASP A 704 40.13 6.90 16.42
C ASP A 704 41.01 7.20 17.63
N ASN A 705 42.33 7.11 17.43
CA ASN A 705 43.31 7.53 18.41
C ASN A 705 43.75 8.98 18.12
N LYS A 706 43.42 9.94 18.98
CA LYS A 706 43.66 11.37 18.74
C LYS A 706 45.13 11.78 18.68
N GLN A 707 45.97 11.09 19.43
CA GLN A 707 47.40 11.37 19.53
C GLN A 707 48.14 10.06 19.77
N SER A 708 49.36 9.95 19.29
CA SER A 708 50.17 8.76 19.55
C SER A 708 50.36 8.58 21.06
N GLY A 709 50.05 7.40 21.59
CA GLY A 709 50.04 7.15 23.03
C GLY A 709 49.61 5.74 23.40
N SER A 710 49.66 5.42 24.70
CA SER A 710 49.21 4.12 25.22
C SER A 710 47.70 3.99 25.13
N VAL A 711 47.23 2.97 24.40
CA VAL A 711 45.83 2.62 24.24
C VAL A 711 45.59 1.21 24.78
N LYS A 712 44.54 1.07 25.57
CA LYS A 712 44.06 -0.19 26.14
C LYS A 712 42.62 -0.44 25.71
N LEU A 713 42.33 -1.59 25.13
CA LEU A 713 40.98 -2.02 24.72
C LEU A 713 40.63 -3.35 25.37
N VAL A 714 39.54 -3.37 26.13
CA VAL A 714 39.11 -4.52 26.94
C VAL A 714 37.65 -4.84 26.68
N ILE A 715 37.31 -6.13 26.59
CA ILE A 715 35.94 -6.63 26.53
C ILE A 715 35.47 -7.02 27.93
N TYR A 716 34.25 -6.61 28.27
CA TYR A 716 33.54 -6.96 29.50
C TYR A 716 32.21 -7.65 29.18
N ASP A 717 31.72 -8.49 30.09
CA ASP A 717 30.32 -8.94 30.07
C ASP A 717 29.38 -7.90 30.70
N LEU A 718 28.07 -8.15 30.66
CA LEU A 718 27.06 -7.25 31.25
C LEU A 718 27.18 -7.08 32.78
N GLN A 719 27.86 -7.99 33.48
CA GLN A 719 28.13 -7.86 34.92
C GLN A 719 29.41 -7.07 35.19
N GLY A 720 30.08 -6.55 34.16
CA GLY A 720 31.32 -5.80 34.26
C GLY A 720 32.55 -6.69 34.52
N ARG A 721 32.44 -8.02 34.36
CA ARG A 721 33.59 -8.93 34.50
C ARG A 721 34.44 -8.86 33.23
N LEU A 722 35.76 -8.83 33.41
CA LEU A 722 36.71 -8.82 32.28
C LEU A 722 36.62 -10.14 31.52
N VAL A 723 36.41 -10.05 30.21
CA VAL A 723 36.32 -11.18 29.29
C VAL A 723 37.64 -11.38 28.55
N LYS A 724 38.18 -10.33 27.92
CA LYS A 724 39.45 -10.38 27.18
C LYS A 724 40.06 -8.99 27.02
N GLU A 725 41.38 -8.86 27.20
CA GLU A 725 42.13 -7.67 26.80
C GLU A 725 42.59 -7.84 25.35
N LEU A 726 42.11 -6.98 24.43
CA LEU A 726 42.41 -7.09 22.99
C LEU A 726 43.73 -6.42 22.63
N LEU A 727 44.01 -5.28 23.24
CA LEU A 727 45.30 -4.60 23.11
C LEU A 727 45.55 -3.72 24.32
N ASN A 728 46.83 -3.51 24.60
CA ASN A 728 47.34 -2.61 25.63
C ASN A 728 48.77 -2.23 25.25
N ARG A 729 48.88 -1.29 24.31
CA ARG A 729 50.16 -0.92 23.68
C ARG A 729 50.15 0.54 23.25
N HIS A 730 51.33 1.05 22.93
CA HIS A 730 51.45 2.34 22.26
C HIS A 730 50.91 2.23 20.82
N MET A 731 50.07 3.18 20.42
CA MET A 731 49.48 3.26 19.08
C MET A 731 49.64 4.67 18.53
N ASP A 732 49.78 4.80 17.21
CA ASP A 732 49.88 6.11 16.56
C ASP A 732 48.54 6.82 16.46
N ALA A 733 48.57 8.14 16.23
CA ALA A 733 47.37 8.92 15.95
C ALA A 733 46.71 8.46 14.63
N GLY A 734 45.38 8.53 14.55
CA GLY A 734 44.58 8.13 13.39
C GLY A 734 43.61 6.98 13.68
N ARG A 735 42.93 6.51 12.64
CA ARG A 735 41.92 5.45 12.72
C ARG A 735 42.57 4.09 12.93
N GLN A 736 42.10 3.37 13.93
CA GLN A 736 42.63 2.07 14.37
C GLN A 736 41.51 1.04 14.45
N ALA A 737 41.87 -0.24 14.45
CA ALA A 737 40.93 -1.34 14.61
C ALA A 737 41.54 -2.50 15.40
N ALA A 738 40.70 -3.24 16.10
CA ALA A 738 41.06 -4.48 16.78
C ALA A 738 40.01 -5.57 16.53
N ASN A 739 40.44 -6.77 16.18
CA ASN A 739 39.56 -7.91 15.97
C ASN A 739 39.34 -8.68 17.28
N TRP A 740 38.11 -9.09 17.54
CA TRP A 740 37.74 -10.02 18.59
C TRP A 740 37.07 -11.27 18.01
N ASP A 741 37.76 -12.39 18.17
CA ASP A 741 37.38 -13.77 17.79
C ASP A 741 36.34 -14.42 18.71
N LEU A 742 35.61 -13.63 19.51
CA LEU A 742 34.61 -14.10 20.46
C LEU A 742 35.14 -15.11 21.49
N THR A 743 36.43 -15.04 21.84
CA THR A 743 37.03 -15.85 22.92
C THR A 743 37.32 -15.02 24.17
N ASN A 744 37.38 -15.69 25.32
CA ASN A 744 37.86 -15.11 26.58
C ASN A 744 39.40 -15.13 26.65
N GLN A 745 39.98 -14.63 27.74
CA GLN A 745 41.43 -14.59 27.95
C GLN A 745 42.12 -15.97 27.90
N ALA A 746 41.40 -17.06 28.19
CA ALA A 746 41.90 -18.44 28.13
C ALA A 746 41.74 -19.09 26.73
N GLY A 747 41.28 -18.33 25.72
CA GLY A 747 41.04 -18.84 24.37
C GLY A 747 39.75 -19.65 24.21
N SER A 748 38.91 -19.73 25.24
CA SER A 748 37.62 -20.41 25.16
C SER A 748 36.54 -19.49 24.61
N ARG A 749 35.66 -20.00 23.73
CA ARG A 749 34.57 -19.21 23.14
C ARG A 749 33.59 -18.71 24.21
N VAL A 750 33.14 -17.47 24.07
CA VAL A 750 32.16 -16.85 24.96
C VAL A 750 30.73 -17.23 24.56
N GLY A 751 29.80 -17.22 25.51
CA GLY A 751 28.40 -17.56 25.22
C GLY A 751 27.65 -16.44 24.50
N THR A 752 26.53 -16.79 23.87
CA THR A 752 25.54 -15.85 23.33
C THR A 752 25.15 -14.82 24.38
N GLY A 753 25.15 -13.53 24.03
CA GLY A 753 24.87 -12.46 24.98
C GLY A 753 25.40 -11.10 24.57
N ILE A 754 25.26 -10.11 25.45
CA ILE A 754 25.76 -8.75 25.23
C ILE A 754 27.11 -8.60 25.95
N TYR A 755 28.05 -7.98 25.25
CA TYR A 755 29.38 -7.62 25.74
C TYR A 755 29.64 -6.13 25.49
N VAL A 756 30.58 -5.56 26.22
CA VAL A 756 30.97 -4.15 26.08
C VAL A 756 32.47 -4.08 25.83
N ALA A 757 32.86 -3.50 24.70
CA ALA A 757 34.24 -3.12 24.47
C ALA A 757 34.49 -1.73 25.06
N LYS A 758 35.56 -1.58 25.84
CA LYS A 758 35.97 -0.34 26.48
C LYS A 758 37.41 -0.02 26.10
N MET A 759 37.61 1.13 25.47
CA MET A 759 38.90 1.70 25.12
C MET A 759 39.31 2.77 26.14
N SER A 760 40.59 2.82 26.49
CA SER A 760 41.19 3.83 27.36
C SER A 760 42.54 4.24 26.79
N GLY A 761 42.71 5.53 26.51
CA GLY A 761 43.95 6.09 25.98
C GLY A 761 44.03 7.59 26.27
N GLY A 762 45.19 8.06 26.75
CA GLY A 762 45.29 9.42 27.30
C GLY A 762 44.35 9.64 28.50
N ASN A 763 43.57 10.73 28.48
CA ASN A 763 42.54 11.05 29.49
C ASN A 763 41.12 10.64 29.07
N GLU A 764 40.96 9.89 27.98
CA GLU A 764 39.66 9.53 27.43
C GLU A 764 39.35 8.04 27.66
N THR A 765 38.07 7.75 27.91
CA THR A 765 37.52 6.39 27.95
C THR A 765 36.31 6.34 27.04
N ARG A 766 36.25 5.35 26.16
CA ARG A 766 35.15 5.14 25.21
C ARG A 766 34.65 3.71 25.31
N GLN A 767 33.38 3.48 24.96
CA GLN A 767 32.80 2.15 25.01
C GLN A 767 31.79 1.92 23.89
N VAL A 768 31.61 0.67 23.49
CA VAL A 768 30.66 0.25 22.45
C VAL A 768 30.09 -1.14 22.76
N LYS A 769 28.80 -1.34 22.43
CA LYS A 769 28.05 -2.57 22.69
C LYS A 769 28.28 -3.59 21.57
N ILE A 770 28.50 -4.85 21.96
CA ILE A 770 28.65 -6.00 21.06
C ILE A 770 27.57 -7.03 21.41
N VAL A 771 26.83 -7.53 20.42
CA VAL A 771 25.88 -8.63 20.55
C VAL A 771 26.52 -9.87 19.94
N VAL A 772 26.68 -10.94 20.72
CA VAL A 772 27.22 -12.24 20.26
C VAL A 772 26.07 -13.22 20.11
N LYS A 773 25.97 -13.87 18.95
CA LYS A 773 24.98 -14.91 18.64
C LYS A 773 25.55 -16.31 18.79
#